data_AF-A0A7Y3IDZ7-F1
#
_entry.id   AF-A0A7Y3IDZ7-F1
#
_cell.length_a   1.000
_cell.length_b   1.000
_cell.length_c   1.000
_cell.angle_alpha   90.00
_cell.angle_beta   90.00
_cell.angle_gamma   90.00
#
_symmetry.space_group_name_H-M   'P 1'
#
loop_
_entity.id
_entity.type
_entity.pdbx_description
1 polymer ?
#
loop_
_entity_poly.entity_id
_entity_poly.type
_entity_poly.pdbx_seq_one_letter_code
_entity_poly.pdbx_strand_id
1 'polypeptide(L)'
;LSSGPVDDAYQDQMAAQFPLGAMVVARLLKAAGLLVAEPRPVIMPDDARLGEHRERFAGRMGWIEERPNEEEDDRPGFAGSRRITGTLTLYENLREDPSSHVDDEAFLQARLIDFLVGDWDRHYDNWRWAAYEGPDGTLWEPISRDRDWAFARIDGILPWIVRWYYPKYVGFGADYPAIKGLAWSSQNLDRRLLNERDAADFHRVASGLQTLLTDEALAGAVSVLPPAYQERVGERMLSELKARRDALPDAAREFYDLLSGWVDVRATDEPDSVSVELVDEGLRVSLAAGSERRPRYERIFLPEETNEIRIYLYGGDDVVSFPSGTNLPIRLRVVAGDGRDEARIADAAPLLFGNRDRDSGNVLLFADDPMPLDLEGLDEEEVEELTVAGYQPTLVWDTRDWGHEWIPTPTLDYASEFGLHLGATITRRGFGFGNAPYESQLSLTAMGASSPNRLVLEGSYERLLGPRSGWRLEADGRWLTQRLTRFWGFGNETTNLLPQESYETRRSLRDFEVVLRYHPLGSEWSAWAGPRVRRWGRTHVAEPTVFQLFPAPGSEATTLLGGVVGLERDTRDSVDDPRRGSWLRLEGAAYPGVADSPDSWGSVRLAARRYVAAESVPGRPALHLGIFSETAGADAPYFERASLGGQTTRPGYRTGRFRGDLAVSSLALVRATLLDLQTLGGLAFGGHGLVAGGRVWLAGEDSEVLHYATGGGFWIRSGALGKLFSVTFARGDRGFRTYLDLGFPF
;
A
#
# COMPACT_ATOMS: atom_id res chain seq x y z
N LEU A 1 -33.05 17.11 6.35
CA LEU A 1 -31.94 16.35 5.75
C LEU A 1 -32.50 14.96 5.46
N SER A 2 -32.52 14.56 4.20
CA SER A 2 -33.34 13.46 3.67
C SER A 2 -32.65 12.11 3.84
N SER A 3 -33.27 11.20 4.60
CA SER A 3 -32.92 9.79 4.76
C SER A 3 -32.79 9.07 3.41
N GLY A 4 -31.56 8.79 3.01
CA GLY A 4 -31.25 7.92 1.87
C GLY A 4 -30.28 6.82 2.30
N PRO A 5 -30.07 5.79 1.45
CA PRO A 5 -29.22 4.63 1.76
C PRO A 5 -27.77 4.98 2.17
N VAL A 6 -27.32 6.18 1.80
CA VAL A 6 -26.01 6.76 2.14
C VAL A 6 -25.95 7.19 3.61
N ASP A 7 -26.97 7.92 4.06
CA ASP A 7 -27.07 8.35 5.44
C ASP A 7 -27.28 7.13 6.34
N ASP A 8 -28.02 6.13 5.86
CA ASP A 8 -28.19 4.85 6.57
C ASP A 8 -26.85 4.10 6.70
N ALA A 9 -26.04 4.02 5.64
CA ALA A 9 -24.71 3.39 5.71
C ALA A 9 -23.70 4.15 6.59
N TYR A 10 -23.75 5.49 6.60
CA TYR A 10 -22.93 6.32 7.47
C TYR A 10 -23.38 6.22 8.94
N GLN A 11 -24.69 6.24 9.17
CA GLN A 11 -25.27 5.99 10.50
C GLN A 11 -24.91 4.58 10.99
N ASP A 12 -24.94 3.58 10.12
CA ASP A 12 -24.55 2.20 10.46
C ASP A 12 -23.06 2.08 10.81
N GLN A 13 -22.17 2.81 10.12
CA GLN A 13 -20.75 2.86 10.50
C GLN A 13 -20.54 3.51 11.87
N MET A 14 -21.21 4.63 12.14
CA MET A 14 -21.18 5.27 13.45
C MET A 14 -21.85 4.41 14.54
N ALA A 15 -22.84 3.57 14.18
CA ALA A 15 -23.51 2.65 15.08
C ALA A 15 -22.62 1.51 15.58
N ALA A 16 -21.46 1.28 14.95
CA ALA A 16 -20.47 0.31 15.40
C ALA A 16 -19.70 0.77 16.66
N GLN A 17 -19.64 2.08 16.93
CA GLN A 17 -18.97 2.63 18.11
C GLN A 17 -19.76 2.33 19.39
N PHE A 18 -19.07 2.36 20.53
CA PHE A 18 -19.70 2.22 21.84
C PHE A 18 -19.61 3.53 22.62
N PRO A 19 -20.65 4.39 22.60
CA PRO A 19 -20.55 5.78 23.07
C PRO A 19 -20.06 5.96 24.51
N LEU A 20 -20.32 5.01 25.42
CA LEU A 20 -19.91 5.13 26.82
C LEU A 20 -18.63 4.35 27.16
N GLY A 21 -17.89 3.90 26.13
CA GLY A 21 -16.70 3.07 26.27
C GLY A 21 -15.61 3.75 27.10
N ALA A 22 -15.37 5.04 26.83
CA ALA A 22 -14.38 5.85 27.53
C ALA A 22 -14.51 5.79 29.07
N MET A 23 -15.72 5.66 29.60
CA MET A 23 -15.98 5.58 31.05
C MET A 23 -15.48 4.26 31.66
N VAL A 24 -15.70 3.16 30.94
CA VAL A 24 -15.22 1.84 31.33
C VAL A 24 -13.69 1.81 31.23
N VAL A 25 -13.13 2.31 30.12
CA VAL A 25 -11.66 2.37 29.91
C VAL A 25 -10.97 3.19 31.00
N ALA A 26 -11.52 4.35 31.37
CA ALA A 26 -10.94 5.19 32.43
C ALA A 26 -10.88 4.46 33.79
N ARG A 27 -11.86 3.62 34.11
CA ARG A 27 -11.82 2.80 35.33
C ARG A 27 -10.76 1.71 35.28
N LEU A 28 -10.56 1.10 34.11
CA LEU A 28 -9.51 0.09 33.91
C LEU A 28 -8.11 0.71 34.03
N LEU A 29 -7.87 1.84 33.38
CA LEU A 29 -6.62 2.60 33.47
C LEU A 29 -6.31 3.00 34.92
N LYS A 30 -7.32 3.50 35.64
CA LYS A 30 -7.16 3.86 37.05
C LYS A 30 -6.88 2.66 37.95
N ALA A 31 -7.50 1.50 37.68
CA ALA A 31 -7.23 0.26 38.41
C ALA A 31 -5.78 -0.23 38.17
N ALA A 32 -5.20 0.08 37.01
CA ALA A 32 -3.81 -0.17 36.69
C ALA A 32 -2.84 0.92 37.21
N GLY A 33 -3.34 1.99 37.84
CA GLY A 33 -2.51 3.08 38.36
C GLY A 33 -2.05 4.10 37.31
N LEU A 34 -2.66 4.10 36.13
CA LEU A 34 -2.27 4.98 35.01
C LEU A 34 -3.00 6.33 35.05
N LEU A 35 -2.34 7.37 34.54
CA LEU A 35 -2.93 8.69 34.39
C LEU A 35 -4.04 8.70 33.33
N VAL A 36 -5.23 9.15 33.74
CA VAL A 36 -6.39 9.26 32.86
C VAL A 36 -7.35 10.33 33.36
N ALA A 37 -7.89 11.14 32.44
CA ALA A 37 -9.03 12.00 32.74
C ALA A 37 -10.31 11.16 32.81
N GLU A 38 -11.12 11.34 33.85
CA GLU A 38 -12.36 10.56 34.00
C GLU A 38 -13.55 11.25 33.31
N PRO A 39 -14.07 10.72 32.17
CA PRO A 39 -15.25 11.27 31.54
C PRO A 39 -16.51 10.94 32.37
N ARG A 40 -17.45 11.88 32.38
CA ARG A 40 -18.74 11.75 33.07
C ARG A 40 -19.88 12.00 32.10
N PRO A 41 -20.91 11.12 32.03
CA PRO A 41 -22.05 11.34 31.16
C PRO A 41 -22.84 12.55 31.65
N VAL A 42 -23.15 13.47 30.75
CA VAL A 42 -23.95 14.65 31.05
C VAL A 42 -24.99 14.89 29.96
N ILE A 43 -26.13 15.45 30.37
CA ILE A 43 -26.98 16.19 29.45
C ILE A 43 -26.59 17.65 29.65
N MET A 44 -26.04 18.26 28.61
CA MET A 44 -25.55 19.63 28.70
C MET A 44 -26.73 20.56 29.03
N PRO A 45 -26.69 21.30 30.15
CA PRO A 45 -27.79 22.16 30.53
C PRO A 45 -27.97 23.28 29.50
N ASP A 46 -29.21 23.71 29.33
CA ASP A 46 -29.52 24.92 28.58
C ASP A 46 -29.16 26.16 29.43
N ASP A 47 -27.87 26.53 29.44
CA ASP A 47 -27.29 27.55 30.32
C ASP A 47 -26.66 28.69 29.51
N ALA A 48 -26.88 29.94 29.94
CA ALA A 48 -26.34 31.13 29.28
C ALA A 48 -24.79 31.16 29.28
N ARG A 49 -24.13 30.48 30.22
CA ARG A 49 -22.66 30.37 30.28
C ARG A 49 -22.05 29.66 29.07
N LEU A 50 -22.84 28.91 28.31
CA LEU A 50 -22.38 28.29 27.05
C LEU A 50 -22.17 29.30 25.93
N GLY A 51 -22.62 30.56 26.07
CA GLY A 51 -22.40 31.60 25.08
C GLY A 51 -22.87 31.18 23.68
N GLU A 52 -22.03 31.37 22.67
CA GLU A 52 -22.30 30.99 21.27
C GLU A 52 -22.48 29.48 21.08
N HIS A 53 -21.93 28.66 21.98
CA HIS A 53 -22.03 27.20 21.92
C HIS A 53 -23.38 26.68 22.43
N ARG A 54 -24.20 27.53 23.07
CA ARG A 54 -25.52 27.17 23.61
C ARG A 54 -26.42 26.56 22.54
N GLU A 55 -26.50 27.16 21.35
CA GLU A 55 -27.34 26.66 20.24
C GLU A 55 -26.95 25.25 19.80
N ARG A 56 -25.65 24.92 19.89
CA ARG A 56 -25.11 23.63 19.44
C ARG A 56 -25.27 22.54 20.50
N PHE A 57 -25.02 22.87 21.77
CA PHE A 57 -24.87 21.89 22.83
C PHE A 57 -26.02 21.82 23.84
N ALA A 58 -26.87 22.84 23.98
CA ALA A 58 -27.96 22.80 24.95
C ALA A 58 -28.89 21.58 24.73
N GLY A 59 -29.14 20.83 25.82
CA GLY A 59 -29.96 19.62 25.79
C GLY A 59 -29.34 18.41 25.09
N ARG A 60 -28.09 18.51 24.60
CA ARG A 60 -27.38 17.38 23.99
C ARG A 60 -26.84 16.45 25.07
N MET A 61 -26.92 15.15 24.80
CA MET A 61 -26.22 14.13 25.58
C MET A 61 -24.77 14.04 25.12
N GLY A 62 -23.85 13.88 26.05
CA GLY A 62 -22.43 13.65 25.79
C GLY A 62 -21.71 13.31 27.08
N TRP A 63 -20.40 13.57 27.13
CA TRP A 63 -19.62 13.52 28.36
C TRP A 63 -18.80 14.78 28.54
N ILE A 64 -18.45 15.06 29.80
CA ILE A 64 -17.45 16.05 30.20
C ILE A 64 -16.28 15.31 30.82
N GLU A 65 -15.08 15.73 30.48
CA GLU A 65 -13.83 15.26 31.09
C GLU A 65 -12.93 16.45 31.40
N GLU A 66 -12.04 16.28 32.37
CA GLU A 66 -10.97 17.23 32.61
C GLU A 66 -9.98 17.17 31.44
N ARG A 67 -9.59 18.32 30.88
CA ARG A 67 -8.61 18.35 29.80
C ARG A 67 -7.20 18.32 30.39
N PRO A 68 -6.39 17.27 30.16
CA PRO A 68 -5.04 17.22 30.69
C PRO A 68 -4.14 18.25 30.00
N ASN A 69 -3.84 19.33 30.70
CA ASN A 69 -3.05 20.47 30.23
C ASN A 69 -2.25 21.06 31.39
N GLU A 70 -1.25 21.85 31.03
CA GLU A 70 -0.50 22.75 31.92
C GLU A 70 -1.43 23.86 32.46
N GLU A 71 -1.16 24.32 33.69
CA GLU A 71 -1.80 25.53 34.24
C GLU A 71 -0.98 26.77 33.88
N GLU A 72 -1.63 27.94 33.89
CA GLU A 72 -0.95 29.23 33.71
C GLU A 72 0.00 29.52 34.89
N ASP A 73 1.06 30.28 34.60
CA ASP A 73 2.07 30.75 35.56
C ASP A 73 2.89 29.62 36.25
N ASP A 74 3.22 28.55 35.51
CA ASP A 74 4.07 27.44 35.98
C ASP A 74 3.52 26.72 37.24
N ARG A 75 2.20 26.75 37.40
CA ARG A 75 1.50 26.03 38.47
C ARG A 75 1.28 24.57 38.08
N PRO A 76 1.23 23.63 39.05
CA PRO A 76 0.89 22.25 38.76
C PRO A 76 -0.50 22.15 38.11
N GLY A 77 -0.55 21.62 36.89
CA GLY A 77 -1.76 21.30 36.14
C GLY A 77 -2.28 19.90 36.46
N PHE A 78 -2.72 19.18 35.42
CA PHE A 78 -3.25 17.83 35.58
C PHE A 78 -2.23 16.88 36.22
N ALA A 79 -2.71 16.06 37.16
CA ALA A 79 -1.89 15.12 37.94
C ALA A 79 -0.68 15.74 38.67
N GLY A 80 -0.68 17.06 38.88
CA GLY A 80 0.41 17.77 39.54
C GLY A 80 1.64 18.03 38.65
N SER A 81 1.56 17.71 37.36
CA SER A 81 2.62 18.04 36.41
C SER A 81 2.56 19.51 36.01
N ARG A 82 3.71 20.17 35.92
CA ARG A 82 3.82 21.56 35.43
C ARG A 82 3.92 21.64 33.91
N ARG A 83 4.26 20.54 33.25
CA ARG A 83 4.52 20.48 31.81
C ARG A 83 3.84 19.27 31.19
N ILE A 84 2.89 19.50 30.28
CA ILE A 84 2.06 18.49 29.64
C ILE A 84 2.01 18.75 28.15
N THR A 85 2.61 17.86 27.38
CA THR A 85 2.80 18.06 25.95
C THR A 85 2.12 17.00 25.09
N GLY A 86 2.03 17.26 23.78
CA GLY A 86 1.63 16.28 22.78
C GLY A 86 2.81 15.41 22.34
N THR A 87 2.53 14.29 21.68
CA THR A 87 3.54 13.31 21.28
C THR A 87 4.65 13.87 20.38
N LEU A 88 4.33 14.78 19.46
CA LEU A 88 5.35 15.37 18.56
C LEU A 88 6.36 16.20 19.34
N THR A 89 5.89 17.04 20.25
CA THR A 89 6.76 17.82 21.12
C THR A 89 7.47 16.95 22.16
N LEU A 90 6.89 15.83 22.63
CA LEU A 90 7.64 14.85 23.42
C LEU A 90 8.87 14.36 22.64
N TYR A 91 8.72 14.04 21.36
CA TYR A 91 9.84 13.57 20.54
C TYR A 91 10.95 14.60 20.38
N GLU A 92 10.61 15.89 20.30
CA GLU A 92 11.58 16.99 20.33
C GLU A 92 12.31 17.01 21.69
N ASN A 93 11.57 16.97 22.80
CA ASN A 93 12.17 16.96 24.14
C ASN A 93 13.12 15.77 24.37
N LEU A 94 12.77 14.57 23.90
CA LEU A 94 13.63 13.38 24.02
C LEU A 94 14.94 13.49 23.22
N ARG A 95 14.95 14.29 22.15
CA ARG A 95 16.14 14.58 21.35
C ARG A 95 16.98 15.69 21.95
N GLU A 96 16.35 16.75 22.45
CA GLU A 96 17.04 17.92 22.98
C GLU A 96 17.62 17.68 24.38
N ASP A 97 16.97 16.86 25.21
CA ASP A 97 17.39 16.56 26.57
C ASP A 97 17.78 15.08 26.72
N PRO A 98 19.09 14.77 26.74
CA PRO A 98 19.61 13.43 27.01
C PRO A 98 19.07 12.74 28.26
N SER A 99 18.72 13.51 29.30
CA SER A 99 18.23 12.99 30.58
C SER A 99 16.72 12.70 30.58
N SER A 100 16.00 13.14 29.54
CA SER A 100 14.58 12.87 29.39
C SER A 100 14.31 11.44 28.93
N HIS A 101 13.41 10.75 29.63
CA HIS A 101 12.98 9.38 29.30
C HIS A 101 11.46 9.21 29.47
N VAL A 102 10.89 8.28 28.73
CA VAL A 102 9.46 7.94 28.81
C VAL A 102 9.27 6.82 29.83
N ASP A 103 8.18 6.88 30.60
CA ASP A 103 7.69 5.70 31.33
C ASP A 103 7.10 4.70 30.33
N ASP A 104 7.97 3.95 29.68
CA ASP A 104 7.66 2.94 28.67
C ASP A 104 6.91 1.74 29.26
N GLU A 105 7.05 1.47 30.57
CA GLU A 105 6.24 0.47 31.28
C GLU A 105 4.79 0.92 31.43
N ALA A 106 4.56 2.15 31.91
CA ALA A 106 3.23 2.73 31.99
C ALA A 106 2.60 2.85 30.59
N PHE A 107 3.41 3.18 29.58
CA PHE A 107 2.95 3.23 28.20
C PHE A 107 2.55 1.83 27.70
N LEU A 108 3.39 0.81 27.89
CA LEU A 108 3.05 -0.58 27.54
C LEU A 108 1.79 -1.06 28.25
N GLN A 109 1.62 -0.74 29.54
CA GLN A 109 0.40 -1.06 30.28
C GLN A 109 -0.83 -0.42 29.65
N ALA A 110 -0.76 0.86 29.29
CA ALA A 110 -1.85 1.55 28.62
C ALA A 110 -2.17 0.92 27.25
N ARG A 111 -1.14 0.57 26.46
CA ARG A 111 -1.32 -0.11 25.16
C ARG A 111 -1.95 -1.48 25.29
N LEU A 112 -1.56 -2.27 26.29
CA LEU A 112 -2.19 -3.57 26.55
C LEU A 112 -3.65 -3.42 27.03
N ILE A 113 -3.99 -2.35 27.75
CA ILE A 113 -5.39 -2.02 28.06
C ILE A 113 -6.15 -1.62 26.79
N ASP A 114 -5.53 -0.88 25.85
CA ASP A 114 -6.14 -0.56 24.56
C ASP A 114 -6.50 -1.84 23.80
N PHE A 115 -5.60 -2.84 23.81
CA PHE A 115 -5.89 -4.16 23.25
C PHE A 115 -6.99 -4.87 24.02
N LEU A 116 -6.96 -4.86 25.35
CA LEU A 116 -7.99 -5.47 26.20
C LEU A 116 -9.39 -4.96 25.83
N VAL A 117 -9.54 -3.68 25.49
CA VAL A 117 -10.84 -3.08 25.13
C VAL A 117 -11.11 -3.01 23.62
N GLY A 118 -10.17 -3.49 22.80
CA GLY A 118 -10.31 -3.52 21.33
C GLY A 118 -10.22 -2.16 20.65
N ASP A 119 -9.53 -1.19 21.27
CA ASP A 119 -9.37 0.17 20.76
C ASP A 119 -8.17 0.23 19.79
N TRP A 120 -8.47 0.21 18.48
CA TRP A 120 -7.48 0.13 17.40
C TRP A 120 -7.05 1.49 16.81
N ASP A 121 -7.75 2.58 17.15
CA ASP A 121 -7.53 3.91 16.55
C ASP A 121 -6.62 4.77 17.42
N ARG A 122 -5.47 4.21 17.82
CA ARG A 122 -4.56 4.79 18.81
C ARG A 122 -3.38 5.51 18.13
N HIS A 123 -3.62 6.67 17.53
CA HIS A 123 -2.57 7.49 16.93
C HIS A 123 -1.95 8.49 17.93
N TYR A 124 -0.92 9.21 17.49
CA TYR A 124 -0.10 10.10 18.32
C TYR A 124 -0.89 11.23 19.02
N ASP A 125 -2.02 11.69 18.46
CA ASP A 125 -2.89 12.71 19.08
C ASP A 125 -3.78 12.14 20.20
N ASN A 126 -3.92 10.81 20.31
CA ASN A 126 -4.65 10.17 21.40
C ASN A 126 -3.83 10.09 22.70
N TRP A 127 -2.68 10.77 22.75
CA TRP A 127 -1.76 10.79 23.89
C TRP A 127 -1.35 12.22 24.26
N ARG A 128 -1.25 12.44 25.57
CA ARG A 128 -0.56 13.55 26.20
C ARG A 128 0.51 12.99 27.11
N TRP A 129 1.50 13.80 27.47
CA TRP A 129 2.66 13.35 28.23
C TRP A 129 2.92 14.33 29.36
N ALA A 130 2.84 13.87 30.60
CA ALA A 130 3.13 14.67 31.79
C ALA A 130 4.60 14.49 32.19
N ALA A 131 5.32 15.61 32.33
CA ALA A 131 6.69 15.61 32.81
C ALA A 131 6.76 15.68 34.34
N TYR A 132 7.66 14.90 34.91
CA TYR A 132 8.05 14.94 36.31
C TYR A 132 9.57 15.00 36.43
N GLU A 133 10.05 16.08 37.04
CA GLU A 133 11.48 16.30 37.26
C GLU A 133 11.98 15.39 38.39
N GLY A 134 12.98 14.56 38.09
CA GLY A 134 13.58 13.59 39.00
C GLY A 134 15.10 13.78 39.15
N PRO A 135 15.74 12.98 40.02
CA PRO A 135 17.20 13.00 40.19
C PRO A 135 17.97 12.50 38.95
N ASP A 136 17.32 11.67 38.13
CA ASP A 136 17.90 11.04 36.93
C ASP A 136 17.44 11.72 35.63
N GLY A 137 16.83 12.92 35.71
CA GLY A 137 16.30 13.67 34.57
C GLY A 137 14.77 13.79 34.58
N THR A 138 14.19 14.14 33.44
CA THR A 138 12.73 14.25 33.28
C THR A 138 12.12 12.87 32.98
N LEU A 139 11.18 12.41 33.80
CA LEU A 139 10.31 11.28 33.48
C LEU A 139 9.02 11.76 32.79
N TRP A 140 8.70 11.21 31.63
CA TRP A 140 7.48 11.49 30.89
C TRP A 140 6.47 10.36 31.02
N GLU A 141 5.38 10.59 31.75
CA GLU A 141 4.30 9.62 31.92
C GLU A 141 3.18 9.81 30.87
N PRO A 142 2.65 8.72 30.30
CA PRO A 142 1.57 8.77 29.31
C PRO A 142 0.22 9.11 29.95
N ILE A 143 -0.50 10.04 29.33
CA ILE A 143 -1.90 10.36 29.61
C ILE A 143 -2.71 9.99 28.38
N SER A 144 -3.51 8.94 28.51
CA SER A 144 -4.32 8.46 27.41
C SER A 144 -5.62 9.25 27.27
N ARG A 145 -6.00 9.57 26.03
CA ARG A 145 -7.23 10.30 25.69
C ARG A 145 -7.95 9.67 24.50
N ASP A 146 -9.17 10.16 24.25
CA ASP A 146 -9.95 9.93 23.03
C ASP A 146 -10.18 8.43 22.72
N ARG A 147 -11.27 7.87 23.28
CA ARG A 147 -11.54 6.42 23.35
C ARG A 147 -12.75 5.99 22.51
N ASP A 148 -12.97 6.66 21.38
CA ASP A 148 -14.21 6.55 20.59
C ASP A 148 -14.41 5.17 19.93
N TRP A 149 -13.34 4.39 19.74
CA TRP A 149 -13.37 3.05 19.16
C TRP A 149 -13.25 1.90 20.19
N ALA A 150 -13.12 2.21 21.47
CA ALA A 150 -13.14 1.19 22.51
C ALA A 150 -14.47 0.42 22.50
N PHE A 151 -14.40 -0.90 22.58
CA PHE A 151 -15.55 -1.82 22.51
C PHE A 151 -16.35 -1.79 21.20
N ALA A 152 -15.80 -1.21 20.13
CA ALA A 152 -16.49 -1.13 18.84
C ALA A 152 -16.79 -2.51 18.26
N ARG A 153 -18.00 -2.72 17.75
CA ARG A 153 -18.42 -3.99 17.16
C ARG A 153 -18.46 -3.89 15.66
N ILE A 154 -17.47 -4.51 15.02
CA ILE A 154 -17.31 -4.53 13.57
C ILE A 154 -17.48 -5.99 13.11
N ASP A 155 -18.71 -6.40 12.82
CA ASP A 155 -19.05 -7.79 12.49
C ASP A 155 -19.65 -7.90 11.07
N GLY A 156 -19.52 -9.07 10.45
CA GLY A 156 -20.16 -9.39 9.16
C GLY A 156 -19.19 -9.62 7.99
N ILE A 157 -19.74 -10.03 6.85
CA ILE A 157 -18.96 -10.41 5.66
C ILE A 157 -18.24 -9.21 5.05
N LEU A 158 -18.91 -8.05 4.97
CA LEU A 158 -18.30 -6.86 4.37
C LEU A 158 -17.10 -6.36 5.20
N PRO A 159 -17.20 -6.17 6.53
CA PRO A 159 -16.02 -5.84 7.32
C PRO A 159 -14.93 -6.92 7.27
N TRP A 160 -15.29 -8.20 7.19
CA TRP A 160 -14.33 -9.29 7.04
C TRP A 160 -13.49 -9.15 5.75
N ILE A 161 -14.09 -8.78 4.61
CA ILE A 161 -13.37 -8.48 3.36
C ILE A 161 -12.54 -7.19 3.50
N VAL A 162 -13.12 -6.14 4.07
CA VAL A 162 -12.46 -4.83 4.24
C VAL A 162 -11.18 -4.96 5.06
N ARG A 163 -11.14 -5.83 6.08
CA ARG A 163 -9.95 -6.10 6.91
C ARG A 163 -8.73 -6.59 6.14
N TRP A 164 -8.90 -7.21 4.97
CA TRP A 164 -7.77 -7.63 4.13
C TRP A 164 -7.01 -6.44 3.54
N TYR A 165 -7.72 -5.33 3.31
CA TYR A 165 -7.16 -4.10 2.74
C TYR A 165 -6.88 -3.05 3.81
N TYR A 166 -7.65 -3.08 4.89
CA TYR A 166 -7.53 -2.16 6.01
C TYR A 166 -7.51 -2.96 7.32
N PRO A 167 -6.34 -3.49 7.72
CA PRO A 167 -6.21 -4.39 8.88
C PRO A 167 -6.75 -3.81 10.18
N LYS A 168 -6.81 -2.49 10.31
CA LYS A 168 -7.28 -1.79 11.51
C LYS A 168 -8.77 -1.93 11.83
N TYR A 169 -9.63 -2.30 10.87
CA TYR A 169 -11.08 -2.39 11.09
C TYR A 169 -11.50 -3.65 11.87
N VAL A 170 -10.87 -3.89 13.02
CA VAL A 170 -11.14 -5.01 13.92
C VAL A 170 -12.19 -4.64 14.96
N GLY A 171 -12.94 -5.63 15.44
CA GLY A 171 -14.00 -5.45 16.43
C GLY A 171 -13.65 -6.06 17.78
N PHE A 172 -14.33 -5.61 18.82
CA PHE A 172 -14.29 -6.16 20.17
C PHE A 172 -15.14 -7.43 20.29
N GLY A 173 -14.57 -8.44 20.93
CA GLY A 173 -15.19 -9.72 21.26
C GLY A 173 -14.32 -10.51 22.23
N ALA A 174 -14.74 -11.71 22.62
CA ALA A 174 -14.02 -12.53 23.60
C ALA A 174 -12.58 -12.87 23.15
N ASP A 175 -12.38 -13.12 21.86
CA ASP A 175 -11.07 -13.44 21.29
C ASP A 175 -10.38 -12.19 20.75
N TYR A 176 -9.05 -12.17 20.80
CA TYR A 176 -8.28 -11.14 20.12
C TYR A 176 -8.36 -11.34 18.60
N PRO A 177 -8.65 -10.27 17.82
CA PRO A 177 -8.26 -10.27 16.42
C PRO A 177 -6.72 -10.30 16.32
N ALA A 178 -6.17 -10.45 15.11
CA ALA A 178 -4.73 -10.28 14.90
C ALA A 178 -4.26 -8.95 15.52
N ILE A 179 -3.24 -9.00 16.38
CA ILE A 179 -2.76 -7.84 17.15
C ILE A 179 -2.23 -6.76 16.21
N LYS A 180 -1.72 -7.16 15.04
CA LYS A 180 -1.39 -6.24 13.93
C LYS A 180 -2.53 -5.26 13.60
N GLY A 181 -3.79 -5.70 13.67
CA GLY A 181 -4.94 -4.83 13.43
C GLY A 181 -5.13 -3.79 14.54
N LEU A 182 -5.00 -4.19 15.80
CA LEU A 182 -5.12 -3.30 16.96
C LEU A 182 -3.93 -2.32 17.08
N ALA A 183 -2.74 -2.74 16.67
CA ALA A 183 -1.52 -1.93 16.67
C ALA A 183 -1.32 -1.11 15.38
N TRP A 184 -2.22 -1.22 14.40
CA TRP A 184 -1.99 -0.65 13.07
C TRP A 184 -1.85 0.87 13.10
N SER A 185 -2.76 1.56 13.82
CA SER A 185 -2.78 3.03 13.89
C SER A 185 -1.69 3.61 14.78
N SER A 186 -1.17 2.81 15.71
CA SER A 186 -0.15 3.18 16.70
C SER A 186 1.26 2.75 16.30
N GLN A 187 1.42 2.02 15.18
CA GLN A 187 2.66 1.32 14.84
C GLN A 187 3.92 2.17 14.98
N ASN A 188 3.88 3.45 14.58
CA ASN A 188 5.04 4.34 14.66
C ASN A 188 5.35 4.76 16.11
N LEU A 189 4.31 5.01 16.90
CA LEU A 189 4.41 5.34 18.31
C LEU A 189 4.97 4.16 19.11
N ASP A 190 4.36 2.99 18.92
CA ASP A 190 4.72 1.75 19.61
C ASP A 190 6.18 1.36 19.31
N ARG A 191 6.58 1.40 18.04
CA ARG A 191 7.96 1.09 17.62
C ARG A 191 9.01 2.05 18.17
N ARG A 192 8.65 3.31 18.45
CA ARG A 192 9.58 4.31 18.95
C ARG A 192 9.73 4.31 20.46
N LEU A 193 8.66 3.98 21.19
CA LEU A 193 8.62 4.12 22.64
C LEU A 193 8.74 2.79 23.39
N LEU A 194 8.57 1.64 22.72
CA LEU A 194 8.60 0.32 23.35
C LEU A 194 9.75 -0.56 22.86
N ASN A 195 10.69 -0.01 22.10
CA ASN A 195 11.76 -0.78 21.46
C ASN A 195 12.88 -1.21 22.42
N GLU A 196 12.98 -0.65 23.62
CA GLU A 196 14.01 -1.04 24.59
C GLU A 196 13.66 -2.34 25.31
N ARG A 197 12.37 -2.60 25.54
CA ARG A 197 11.87 -3.73 26.32
C ARG A 197 12.02 -5.06 25.58
N ASP A 198 12.35 -6.10 26.32
CA ASP A 198 12.46 -7.47 25.81
C ASP A 198 11.14 -8.26 25.96
N ALA A 199 11.12 -9.50 25.47
CA ALA A 199 9.96 -10.37 25.56
C ALA A 199 9.52 -10.67 27.00
N ALA A 200 10.49 -10.76 27.94
CA ALA A 200 10.21 -11.07 29.33
C ALA A 200 9.52 -9.88 30.02
N ASP A 201 9.89 -8.65 29.67
CA ASP A 201 9.21 -7.44 30.10
C ASP A 201 7.77 -7.37 29.60
N PHE A 202 7.52 -7.65 28.32
CA PHE A 202 6.15 -7.68 27.79
C PHE A 202 5.27 -8.69 28.53
N HIS A 203 5.80 -9.90 28.75
CA HIS A 203 5.10 -10.93 29.51
C HIS A 203 4.85 -10.52 30.97
N ARG A 204 5.86 -9.92 31.63
CA ARG A 204 5.77 -9.43 33.01
C ARG A 204 4.72 -8.34 33.15
N VAL A 205 4.71 -7.36 32.25
CA VAL A 205 3.72 -6.27 32.26
C VAL A 205 2.31 -6.80 32.01
N ALA A 206 2.12 -7.70 31.06
CA ALA A 206 0.83 -8.34 30.80
C ALA A 206 0.32 -9.14 32.02
N SER A 207 1.19 -9.94 32.64
CA SER A 207 0.87 -10.72 33.86
C SER A 207 0.55 -9.81 35.06
N GLY A 208 1.26 -8.69 35.17
CA GLY A 208 0.98 -7.64 36.15
C GLY A 208 -0.43 -7.06 35.98
N LEU A 209 -0.81 -6.71 34.74
CA LEU A 209 -2.15 -6.25 34.43
C LEU A 209 -3.23 -7.30 34.73
N GLN A 210 -2.98 -8.59 34.45
CA GLN A 210 -3.93 -9.65 34.85
C GLN A 210 -4.19 -9.67 36.35
N THR A 211 -3.17 -9.36 37.16
CA THR A 211 -3.27 -9.32 38.62
C THR A 211 -3.99 -8.06 39.12
N LEU A 212 -3.78 -6.92 38.47
CA LEU A 212 -4.43 -5.65 38.81
C LEU A 212 -5.90 -5.61 38.39
N LEU A 213 -6.21 -6.22 37.24
CA LEU A 213 -7.56 -6.26 36.66
C LEU A 213 -8.34 -7.49 37.16
N THR A 214 -8.56 -7.54 38.48
CA THR A 214 -9.35 -8.61 39.10
C THR A 214 -10.78 -8.65 38.59
N ASP A 215 -11.49 -9.75 38.85
CA ASP A 215 -12.91 -9.88 38.51
C ASP A 215 -13.75 -8.73 39.09
N GLU A 216 -13.42 -8.27 40.30
CA GLU A 216 -14.05 -7.13 40.96
C GLU A 216 -13.70 -5.81 40.27
N ALA A 217 -12.44 -5.62 39.85
CA ALA A 217 -12.02 -4.42 39.12
C ALA A 217 -12.75 -4.32 37.76
N LEU A 218 -12.84 -5.42 37.02
CA LEU A 218 -13.56 -5.50 35.75
C LEU A 218 -15.07 -5.26 35.94
N ALA A 219 -15.68 -5.91 36.94
CA ALA A 219 -17.10 -5.70 37.25
C ALA A 219 -17.37 -4.24 37.68
N GLY A 220 -16.48 -3.66 38.48
CA GLY A 220 -16.52 -2.26 38.88
C GLY A 220 -16.42 -1.31 37.68
N ALA A 221 -15.54 -1.59 36.73
CA ALA A 221 -15.40 -0.82 35.50
C ALA A 221 -16.66 -0.86 34.64
N VAL A 222 -17.30 -2.03 34.47
CA VAL A 222 -18.56 -2.16 33.70
C VAL A 222 -19.74 -1.49 34.42
N SER A 223 -19.75 -1.48 35.76
CA SER A 223 -20.85 -0.95 36.57
C SER A 223 -21.05 0.57 36.45
N VAL A 224 -20.09 1.31 35.87
CA VAL A 224 -20.24 2.75 35.63
C VAL A 224 -21.23 3.08 34.51
N LEU A 225 -21.56 2.07 33.68
CA LEU A 225 -22.55 2.23 32.62
C LEU A 225 -23.95 2.46 33.23
N PRO A 226 -24.83 3.24 32.58
CA PRO A 226 -26.22 3.39 33.03
C PRO A 226 -26.96 2.04 33.09
N PRO A 227 -27.98 1.88 33.95
CA PRO A 227 -28.71 0.61 34.11
C PRO A 227 -29.22 -0.01 32.80
N ALA A 228 -29.71 0.82 31.86
CA ALA A 228 -30.18 0.35 30.56
C ALA A 228 -29.07 -0.26 29.69
N TYR A 229 -27.81 0.21 29.83
CA TYR A 229 -26.65 -0.41 29.18
C TYR A 229 -26.24 -1.69 29.90
N GLN A 230 -26.21 -1.68 31.23
CA GLN A 230 -25.88 -2.87 32.02
C GLN A 230 -26.80 -4.05 31.70
N GLU A 231 -28.11 -3.81 31.61
CA GLU A 231 -29.11 -4.84 31.25
C GLU A 231 -28.88 -5.42 29.85
N ARG A 232 -28.45 -4.59 28.87
CA ARG A 232 -28.30 -5.00 27.48
C ARG A 232 -26.95 -5.64 27.15
N VAL A 233 -25.87 -5.14 27.75
CA VAL A 233 -24.50 -5.52 27.36
C VAL A 233 -23.57 -5.84 28.53
N GLY A 234 -23.96 -5.56 29.78
CA GLY A 234 -23.06 -5.63 30.94
C GLY A 234 -22.48 -7.03 31.18
N GLU A 235 -23.33 -8.06 31.22
CA GLU A 235 -22.89 -9.45 31.44
C GLU A 235 -21.95 -9.92 30.32
N ARG A 236 -22.33 -9.67 29.06
CA ARG A 236 -21.53 -10.04 27.90
C ARG A 236 -20.17 -9.30 27.89
N MET A 237 -20.17 -7.99 28.08
CA MET A 237 -18.95 -7.17 28.11
C MET A 237 -18.00 -7.63 29.22
N LEU A 238 -18.54 -7.93 30.42
CA LEU A 238 -17.74 -8.44 31.53
C LEU A 238 -17.13 -9.81 31.19
N SER A 239 -17.90 -10.72 30.58
CA SER A 239 -17.39 -12.02 30.14
C SER A 239 -16.29 -11.89 29.08
N GLU A 240 -16.48 -11.01 28.09
CA GLU A 240 -15.51 -10.74 27.03
C GLU A 240 -14.22 -10.11 27.60
N LEU A 241 -14.34 -9.14 28.52
CA LEU A 241 -13.20 -8.55 29.23
C LEU A 241 -12.40 -9.58 30.03
N LYS A 242 -13.07 -10.50 30.73
CA LYS A 242 -12.40 -11.58 31.48
C LYS A 242 -11.62 -12.50 30.53
N ALA A 243 -12.26 -12.95 29.45
CA ALA A 243 -11.60 -13.80 28.46
C ALA A 243 -10.36 -13.13 27.85
N ARG A 244 -10.48 -11.84 27.48
CA ARG A 244 -9.36 -11.06 26.94
C ARG A 244 -8.27 -10.76 27.96
N ARG A 245 -8.61 -10.54 29.24
CA ARG A 245 -7.62 -10.41 30.31
C ARG A 245 -6.84 -11.73 30.42
N ASP A 246 -7.53 -12.86 30.43
CA ASP A 246 -6.90 -14.18 30.62
C ASP A 246 -5.96 -14.53 29.43
N ALA A 247 -6.27 -14.05 28.22
CA ALA A 247 -5.44 -14.20 27.01
C ALA A 247 -4.43 -13.04 26.78
N LEU A 248 -4.33 -12.08 27.71
CA LEU A 248 -3.49 -10.89 27.52
C LEU A 248 -1.98 -11.18 27.35
N PRO A 249 -1.37 -12.18 28.04
CA PRO A 249 0.03 -12.53 27.82
C PRO A 249 0.34 -12.99 26.39
N ASP A 250 -0.58 -13.74 25.77
CA ASP A 250 -0.43 -14.18 24.37
C ASP A 250 -0.51 -12.98 23.41
N ALA A 251 -1.45 -12.05 23.65
CA ALA A 251 -1.56 -10.81 22.91
C ALA A 251 -0.29 -9.93 23.07
N ALA A 252 0.28 -9.88 24.26
CA ALA A 252 1.53 -9.16 24.52
C ALA A 252 2.74 -9.79 23.81
N ARG A 253 2.80 -11.14 23.70
CA ARG A 253 3.84 -11.80 22.92
C ARG A 253 3.72 -11.50 21.43
N GLU A 254 2.51 -11.60 20.85
CA GLU A 254 2.30 -11.23 19.44
C GLU A 254 2.65 -9.76 19.21
N PHE A 255 2.35 -8.87 20.16
CA PHE A 255 2.73 -7.46 20.07
C PHE A 255 4.25 -7.27 20.07
N TYR A 256 4.97 -7.94 20.96
CA TYR A 256 6.44 -7.94 20.97
C TYR A 256 7.01 -8.39 19.62
N ASP A 257 6.50 -9.49 19.07
CA ASP A 257 6.96 -10.05 17.78
C ASP A 257 6.77 -9.07 16.61
N LEU A 258 5.73 -8.21 16.67
CA LEU A 258 5.51 -7.17 15.67
C LEU A 258 6.55 -6.04 15.76
N LEU A 259 7.03 -5.73 16.97
CA LEU A 259 7.97 -4.63 17.21
C LEU A 259 9.44 -5.06 17.10
N SER A 260 9.77 -6.29 17.49
CA SER A 260 11.16 -6.78 17.56
C SER A 260 11.78 -7.10 16.20
N GLY A 261 10.96 -7.35 15.17
CA GLY A 261 11.46 -7.73 13.84
C GLY A 261 12.29 -6.65 13.12
N TRP A 262 11.99 -5.38 13.34
CA TRP A 262 12.73 -4.23 12.80
C TRP A 262 12.78 -3.17 13.89
N VAL A 263 13.97 -2.79 14.36
CA VAL A 263 14.07 -1.91 15.52
C VAL A 263 14.81 -0.63 15.17
N ASP A 264 14.22 0.50 15.56
CA ASP A 264 14.80 1.83 15.41
C ASP A 264 15.39 2.26 16.76
N VAL A 265 16.69 2.48 16.83
CA VAL A 265 17.40 3.09 17.96
C VAL A 265 17.69 4.53 17.58
N ARG A 266 17.37 5.48 18.45
CA ARG A 266 17.40 6.92 18.15
C ARG A 266 18.29 7.65 19.16
N ALA A 267 19.29 8.34 18.65
CA ALA A 267 20.20 9.20 19.40
C ALA A 267 19.54 10.55 19.74
N THR A 268 20.34 11.54 20.10
CA THR A 268 19.94 12.89 20.51
C THR A 268 20.51 13.96 19.57
N ASP A 269 20.21 15.23 19.84
CA ASP A 269 20.88 16.34 19.18
C ASP A 269 22.19 16.76 19.91
N GLU A 270 22.58 16.04 20.97
CA GLU A 270 23.86 16.14 21.66
C GLU A 270 24.84 15.05 21.18
N PRO A 271 26.16 15.19 21.38
CA PRO A 271 27.11 14.16 20.99
C PRO A 271 26.85 12.81 21.69
N ASP A 272 26.50 11.80 20.90
CA ASP A 272 26.20 10.45 21.36
C ASP A 272 27.34 9.45 21.09
N SER A 273 27.45 8.44 21.95
CA SER A 273 28.30 7.28 21.73
C SER A 273 27.45 6.01 21.68
N VAL A 274 27.51 5.33 20.53
CA VAL A 274 26.84 4.06 20.31
C VAL A 274 27.87 2.94 20.29
N SER A 275 27.68 1.91 21.09
CA SER A 275 28.50 0.69 21.07
C SER A 275 27.68 -0.49 20.60
N VAL A 276 28.17 -1.16 19.56
CA VAL A 276 27.63 -2.42 19.06
C VAL A 276 28.63 -3.52 19.37
N GLU A 277 28.21 -4.53 20.14
CA GLU A 277 29.05 -5.63 20.58
C GLU A 277 28.45 -6.98 20.19
N LEU A 278 29.28 -7.89 19.68
CA LEU A 278 28.91 -9.29 19.57
C LEU A 278 28.90 -9.92 20.97
N VAL A 279 27.79 -10.57 21.30
CA VAL A 279 27.63 -11.37 22.52
C VAL A 279 27.23 -12.79 22.13
N ASP A 280 27.33 -13.74 23.07
CA ASP A 280 27.15 -15.17 22.80
C ASP A 280 25.84 -15.51 22.05
N GLU A 281 24.77 -14.76 22.31
CA GLU A 281 23.42 -15.02 21.78
C GLU A 281 22.94 -13.97 20.76
N GLY A 282 23.75 -12.95 20.41
CA GLY A 282 23.29 -11.89 19.51
C GLY A 282 24.14 -10.63 19.46
N LEU A 283 23.49 -9.47 19.31
CA LEU A 283 24.14 -8.15 19.30
C LEU A 283 23.65 -7.31 20.48
N ARG A 284 24.58 -6.85 21.32
CA ARG A 284 24.30 -5.79 22.29
C ARG A 284 24.46 -4.44 21.62
N VAL A 285 23.45 -3.59 21.74
CA VAL A 285 23.50 -2.18 21.33
C VAL A 285 23.28 -1.34 22.58
N SER A 286 24.26 -0.48 22.88
CA SER A 286 24.18 0.48 23.97
C SER A 286 24.41 1.89 23.43
N LEU A 287 23.60 2.85 23.87
CA LEU A 287 23.66 4.26 23.49
C LEU A 287 23.83 5.09 24.76
N ALA A 288 24.85 5.95 24.77
CA ALA A 288 25.11 6.91 25.85
C ALA A 288 25.24 8.31 25.26
N ALA A 289 24.57 9.28 25.87
CA ALA A 289 24.54 10.65 25.40
C ALA A 289 25.49 11.55 26.22
N GLY A 290 26.21 12.43 25.55
CA GLY A 290 27.10 13.41 26.16
C GLY A 290 28.22 12.80 27.01
N SER A 291 28.38 13.30 28.25
CA SER A 291 29.42 12.87 29.19
C SER A 291 28.95 11.80 30.19
N GLU A 292 27.77 11.23 29.97
CA GLU A 292 27.15 10.29 30.89
C GLU A 292 27.96 9.00 31.05
N ARG A 293 27.94 8.45 32.27
CA ARG A 293 28.64 7.20 32.60
C ARG A 293 27.79 5.95 32.40
N ARG A 294 26.47 6.10 32.23
CA ARG A 294 25.52 4.98 32.05
C ARG A 294 24.82 5.13 30.71
N PRO A 295 24.57 4.04 29.98
CA PRO A 295 23.80 4.09 28.74
C PRO A 295 22.35 4.49 29.04
N ARG A 296 21.78 5.36 28.20
CA ARG A 296 20.36 5.74 28.22
C ARG A 296 19.46 4.72 27.52
N TYR A 297 20.07 3.84 26.73
CA TYR A 297 19.43 2.73 26.06
C TYR A 297 20.41 1.57 25.99
N GLU A 298 19.96 0.38 26.39
CA GLU A 298 20.75 -0.85 26.25
C GLU A 298 19.85 -2.05 25.96
N ARG A 299 20.11 -2.75 24.86
CA ARG A 299 19.36 -3.97 24.52
C ARG A 299 20.25 -5.02 23.85
N ILE A 300 19.99 -6.28 24.17
CA ILE A 300 20.52 -7.43 23.43
C ILE A 300 19.49 -7.89 22.42
N PHE A 301 19.86 -7.90 21.15
CA PHE A 301 19.03 -8.34 20.03
C PHE A 301 19.41 -9.74 19.58
N LEU A 302 18.40 -10.59 19.43
CA LEU A 302 18.54 -11.99 19.03
C LEU A 302 18.27 -12.14 17.52
N PRO A 303 19.11 -12.85 16.74
CA PRO A 303 18.92 -13.04 15.29
C PRO A 303 17.64 -13.77 14.91
N GLU A 304 17.09 -14.56 15.82
CA GLU A 304 15.82 -15.26 15.63
C GLU A 304 14.59 -14.35 15.81
N GLU A 305 14.74 -13.21 16.47
CA GLU A 305 13.67 -12.25 16.72
C GLU A 305 13.81 -10.98 15.87
N THR A 306 15.04 -10.54 15.59
CA THR A 306 15.35 -9.24 14.98
C THR A 306 15.96 -9.41 13.59
N ASN A 307 15.29 -8.90 12.55
CA ASN A 307 15.80 -8.93 11.18
C ASN A 307 16.75 -7.76 10.89
N GLU A 308 16.48 -6.59 11.47
CA GLU A 308 17.20 -5.35 11.17
C GLU A 308 17.18 -4.39 12.35
N ILE A 309 18.33 -3.78 12.64
CA ILE A 309 18.49 -2.68 13.59
C ILE A 309 18.89 -1.43 12.80
N ARG A 310 18.21 -0.32 13.07
CA ARG A 310 18.43 0.99 12.44
C ARG A 310 18.79 2.00 13.52
N ILE A 311 19.99 2.54 13.48
CA ILE A 311 20.47 3.56 14.42
C ILE A 311 20.37 4.91 13.72
N TYR A 312 19.66 5.86 14.32
CA TYR A 312 19.51 7.24 13.83
C TYR A 312 20.28 8.20 14.73
N LEU A 313 21.24 8.94 14.16
CA LEU A 313 22.21 9.77 14.89
C LEU A 313 21.78 11.26 15.06
N TYR A 314 20.88 11.77 14.23
CA TYR A 314 20.39 13.16 14.31
C TYR A 314 21.51 14.22 14.32
N GLY A 315 21.45 15.23 15.22
CA GLY A 315 22.25 16.45 15.13
C GLY A 315 23.60 16.42 15.85
N GLY A 316 23.85 15.44 16.73
CA GLY A 316 25.08 15.31 17.51
C GLY A 316 26.30 14.98 16.65
N ASP A 317 27.51 15.37 17.08
CA ASP A 317 28.76 14.86 16.48
C ASP A 317 29.04 13.47 17.10
N ASP A 318 28.49 12.41 16.49
CA ASP A 318 28.35 11.10 17.14
C ASP A 318 29.51 10.13 16.86
N VAL A 319 29.70 9.17 17.76
CA VAL A 319 30.67 8.07 17.59
C VAL A 319 29.98 6.71 17.69
N VAL A 320 30.00 5.95 16.60
CA VAL A 320 29.48 4.58 16.57
C VAL A 320 30.61 3.57 16.50
N SER A 321 30.71 2.69 17.49
CA SER A 321 31.75 1.66 17.59
C SER A 321 31.20 0.28 17.26
N PHE A 322 31.93 -0.47 16.43
CA PHE A 322 31.54 -1.79 15.91
C PHE A 322 32.59 -2.86 16.24
N PRO A 323 32.18 -4.14 16.33
CA PRO A 323 33.13 -5.24 16.49
C PRO A 323 33.99 -5.41 15.22
N SER A 324 35.07 -6.19 15.32
CA SER A 324 35.89 -6.49 14.15
C SER A 324 35.17 -7.45 13.20
N GLY A 325 35.29 -7.17 11.89
CA GLY A 325 34.62 -7.93 10.83
C GLY A 325 33.24 -7.37 10.42
N THR A 326 32.80 -7.72 9.21
CA THR A 326 31.61 -7.15 8.57
C THR A 326 30.39 -8.08 8.59
N ASN A 327 30.55 -9.32 9.08
CA ASN A 327 29.50 -10.33 9.06
C ASN A 327 28.75 -10.37 10.40
N LEU A 328 27.83 -9.42 10.58
CA LEU A 328 26.94 -9.36 11.75
C LEU A 328 25.78 -10.36 11.58
N PRO A 329 25.31 -10.99 12.67
CA PRO A 329 24.20 -11.95 12.60
C PRO A 329 22.84 -11.29 12.37
N ILE A 330 22.75 -9.97 12.56
CA ILE A 330 21.56 -9.13 12.33
C ILE A 330 21.97 -7.99 11.40
N ARG A 331 21.10 -7.63 10.45
CA ARG A 331 21.36 -6.50 9.56
C ARG A 331 21.39 -5.20 10.37
N LEU A 332 22.42 -4.39 10.17
CA LEU A 332 22.60 -3.13 10.87
C LEU A 332 22.69 -1.97 9.87
N ARG A 333 21.98 -0.88 10.16
CA ARG A 333 22.08 0.38 9.43
C ARG A 333 22.32 1.51 10.40
N VAL A 334 23.19 2.44 10.01
CA VAL A 334 23.36 3.71 10.70
C VAL A 334 22.99 4.84 9.74
N VAL A 335 22.05 5.66 10.18
CA VAL A 335 21.51 6.79 9.44
C VAL A 335 22.04 8.05 10.12
N ALA A 336 22.94 8.74 9.43
CA ALA A 336 23.48 10.02 9.90
C ALA A 336 22.40 11.10 9.86
N GLY A 337 22.58 12.15 10.67
CA GLY A 337 21.83 13.39 10.53
C GLY A 337 22.75 14.55 10.17
N ASP A 338 22.57 15.69 10.84
CA ASP A 338 23.29 16.94 10.56
C ASP A 338 24.65 17.03 11.27
N GLY A 339 24.97 16.03 12.09
CA GLY A 339 26.23 15.84 12.78
C GLY A 339 27.43 15.56 11.87
N ARG A 340 28.64 15.63 12.44
CA ARG A 340 29.84 15.00 11.87
C ARG A 340 30.12 13.69 12.61
N ASP A 341 29.69 12.60 12.02
CA ASP A 341 29.66 11.30 12.68
C ASP A 341 30.92 10.48 12.36
N GLU A 342 31.37 9.69 13.34
CA GLU A 342 32.55 8.81 13.22
C GLU A 342 32.15 7.35 13.48
N ALA A 343 32.36 6.48 12.49
CA ALA A 343 32.25 5.04 12.64
C ALA A 343 33.63 4.42 12.94
N ARG A 344 33.76 3.80 14.12
CA ARG A 344 34.95 3.09 14.59
C ARG A 344 34.75 1.59 14.50
N ILE A 345 35.28 0.98 13.44
CA ILE A 345 35.30 -0.48 13.29
C ILE A 345 36.60 -1.00 13.90
N ALA A 346 36.52 -1.97 14.80
CA ALA A 346 37.72 -2.55 15.41
C ALA A 346 38.68 -3.09 14.32
N ASP A 347 39.97 -2.79 14.47
CA ASP A 347 41.05 -3.12 13.53
C ASP A 347 40.98 -2.42 12.15
N ALA A 348 40.15 -1.38 11.98
CA ALA A 348 40.08 -0.55 10.77
C ALA A 348 40.35 0.93 11.06
N ALA A 349 40.56 1.72 10.00
CA ALA A 349 40.60 3.17 10.12
C ALA A 349 39.18 3.72 10.36
N PRO A 350 39.01 4.76 11.19
CA PRO A 350 37.72 5.42 11.35
C PRO A 350 37.17 5.93 10.02
N LEU A 351 35.85 5.82 9.85
CA LEU A 351 35.12 6.34 8.71
C LEU A 351 34.29 7.55 9.17
N LEU A 352 34.51 8.70 8.55
CA LEU A 352 33.65 9.87 8.74
C LEU A 352 32.48 9.80 7.76
N PHE A 353 31.29 10.19 8.22
CA PHE A 353 30.06 10.20 7.43
C PHE A 353 29.07 11.24 7.98
N GLY A 354 28.08 11.63 7.17
CA GLY A 354 27.02 12.57 7.58
C GLY A 354 26.96 13.85 6.77
N ASN A 355 25.85 14.59 6.93
CA ASN A 355 25.43 15.64 5.97
C ASN A 355 26.37 16.86 5.94
N ARG A 356 27.14 17.09 7.02
CA ARG A 356 28.19 18.14 7.08
C ARG A 356 29.49 17.74 6.39
N ASP A 357 29.70 16.46 6.14
CA ASP A 357 30.82 15.94 5.38
C ASP A 357 30.36 15.65 3.94
N ARG A 358 30.37 16.68 3.09
CA ARG A 358 29.85 16.64 1.70
C ARG A 358 30.53 15.61 0.79
N ASP A 359 31.62 14.98 1.25
CA ASP A 359 32.39 13.99 0.50
C ASP A 359 32.04 12.54 0.92
N SER A 360 31.10 12.32 1.87
CA SER A 360 30.72 11.00 2.39
C SER A 360 29.20 10.79 2.45
N GLY A 361 28.74 9.55 2.30
CA GLY A 361 27.31 9.22 2.22
C GLY A 361 26.57 9.31 3.57
N ASN A 362 25.26 9.61 3.52
CA ASN A 362 24.42 9.84 4.71
C ASN A 362 23.95 8.55 5.43
N VAL A 363 24.18 7.39 4.83
CA VAL A 363 23.81 6.08 5.43
C VAL A 363 24.98 5.11 5.34
N LEU A 364 25.34 4.52 6.48
CA LEU A 364 26.23 3.37 6.53
C LEU A 364 25.40 2.08 6.59
N LEU A 365 25.51 1.28 5.54
CA LEU A 365 24.95 -0.07 5.50
C LEU A 365 26.01 -1.10 5.84
N PHE A 366 25.77 -1.90 6.89
CA PHE A 366 26.57 -3.08 7.17
C PHE A 366 25.93 -4.30 6.50
N ALA A 367 26.36 -4.56 5.26
CA ALA A 367 26.03 -5.78 4.52
C ALA A 367 27.26 -6.20 3.69
N ASP A 368 27.97 -7.24 4.15
CA ASP A 368 29.20 -7.82 3.59
C ASP A 368 30.44 -6.89 3.55
N ASP A 369 30.30 -5.62 3.16
CA ASP A 369 31.30 -4.53 3.32
C ASP A 369 30.54 -3.21 3.63
N PRO A 370 31.01 -2.37 4.57
CA PRO A 370 30.38 -1.09 4.87
C PRO A 370 30.50 -0.16 3.66
N MET A 371 29.38 0.12 3.00
CA MET A 371 29.35 1.02 1.85
C MET A 371 28.61 2.30 2.25
N PRO A 372 29.26 3.48 2.22
CA PRO A 372 28.55 4.74 2.34
C PRO A 372 27.61 4.87 1.15
N LEU A 373 26.32 4.98 1.43
CA LEU A 373 25.33 5.33 0.43
C LEU A 373 25.16 6.84 0.45
N ASP A 374 25.58 7.47 -0.63
CA ASP A 374 25.25 8.86 -0.89
C ASP A 374 23.79 8.96 -1.33
N LEU A 375 23.03 9.80 -0.63
CA LEU A 375 21.66 10.15 -0.97
C LEU A 375 21.62 11.55 -1.60
N GLU A 376 22.62 11.87 -2.44
CA GLU A 376 22.74 13.12 -3.19
C GLU A 376 21.40 13.55 -3.83
N GLY A 377 20.98 14.79 -3.55
CA GLY A 377 19.80 15.42 -4.15
C GLY A 377 18.60 15.66 -3.23
N LEU A 378 18.72 15.33 -1.93
CA LEU A 378 17.70 15.67 -0.92
C LEU A 378 17.80 17.16 -0.57
N ASP A 379 16.68 17.88 -0.63
CA ASP A 379 16.59 19.19 0.01
C ASP A 379 16.50 19.05 1.55
N GLU A 380 16.65 20.15 2.28
CA GLU A 380 16.59 20.14 3.75
C GLU A 380 15.30 19.48 4.28
N GLU A 381 14.18 19.57 3.54
CA GLU A 381 12.87 19.02 3.92
C GLU A 381 12.82 17.49 3.72
N GLU A 382 13.44 16.95 2.65
CA GLU A 382 13.57 15.51 2.41
C GLU A 382 14.63 14.84 3.30
N VAL A 383 15.69 15.57 3.68
CA VAL A 383 16.60 15.12 4.73
C VAL A 383 15.86 15.09 6.05
N GLU A 384 15.09 16.12 6.39
CA GLU A 384 14.26 16.14 7.59
C GLU A 384 13.23 14.99 7.59
N GLU A 385 12.61 14.63 6.46
CA GLU A 385 11.72 13.46 6.35
C GLU A 385 12.43 12.09 6.59
N LEU A 386 13.74 12.01 6.38
CA LEU A 386 14.54 10.77 6.49
C LEU A 386 15.36 10.70 7.78
N THR A 387 15.81 11.83 8.30
CA THR A 387 16.62 11.97 9.51
C THR A 387 15.74 12.26 10.72
N VAL A 388 14.67 13.05 10.59
CA VAL A 388 13.62 13.23 11.60
C VAL A 388 12.55 12.18 11.40
N ALA A 389 12.33 11.30 12.38
CA ALA A 389 11.12 10.50 12.36
C ALA A 389 9.87 11.38 12.30
N GLY A 390 9.11 11.30 11.20
CA GLY A 390 7.72 11.75 11.14
C GLY A 390 7.42 12.57 9.90
N TYR A 391 7.31 11.96 8.73
CA TYR A 391 6.03 11.36 8.33
C TYR A 391 4.86 12.23 8.78
N GLN A 392 4.47 13.19 7.92
CA GLN A 392 3.27 13.99 8.07
C GLN A 392 2.12 13.09 8.58
N PRO A 393 1.59 13.32 9.79
CA PRO A 393 0.62 12.42 10.39
C PRO A 393 -0.76 12.39 9.71
N THR A 394 -0.92 13.04 8.56
CA THR A 394 -2.17 13.09 7.82
C THR A 394 -1.87 13.10 6.32
N LEU A 395 -1.79 11.94 5.66
CA LEU A 395 -2.43 11.67 4.34
C LEU A 395 -1.87 10.45 3.57
N VAL A 396 -0.64 9.98 3.79
CA VAL A 396 -0.07 8.92 2.92
C VAL A 396 0.18 7.65 3.71
N TRP A 397 -0.84 6.79 3.82
CA TRP A 397 -0.82 5.47 4.46
C TRP A 397 0.18 4.45 3.85
N ASP A 398 1.09 4.86 2.97
CA ASP A 398 1.73 4.04 1.93
C ASP A 398 3.28 3.99 2.00
N THR A 399 3.92 4.47 3.09
CA THR A 399 5.40 4.49 3.20
C THR A 399 5.97 3.47 4.19
N ARG A 400 5.21 2.41 4.53
CA ARG A 400 5.75 1.32 5.36
C ARG A 400 7.06 0.84 4.74
N ASP A 401 8.13 0.80 5.51
CA ASP A 401 9.48 0.49 5.02
C ASP A 401 10.07 -0.77 5.70
N TRP A 402 9.20 -1.55 6.35
CA TRP A 402 9.54 -2.74 7.11
C TRP A 402 8.54 -3.87 6.91
N GLY A 403 9.04 -5.10 6.99
CA GLY A 403 8.22 -6.31 6.89
C GLY A 403 7.60 -6.53 5.52
N HIS A 404 6.48 -7.24 5.53
CA HIS A 404 5.73 -7.55 4.32
C HIS A 404 4.23 -7.63 4.61
N GLU A 405 3.45 -7.73 3.54
CA GLU A 405 2.02 -8.00 3.60
C GLU A 405 1.57 -8.90 2.46
N TRP A 406 0.44 -9.58 2.70
CA TRP A 406 -0.24 -10.43 1.74
C TRP A 406 -1.66 -9.90 1.55
N ILE A 407 -2.02 -9.61 0.30
CA ILE A 407 -3.31 -9.03 -0.07
C ILE A 407 -4.01 -10.01 -1.03
N PRO A 408 -4.98 -10.79 -0.56
CA PRO A 408 -5.84 -11.57 -1.43
C PRO A 408 -6.89 -10.64 -2.07
N THR A 409 -7.00 -10.69 -3.40
CA THR A 409 -7.98 -9.92 -4.17
C THR A 409 -8.83 -10.86 -5.01
N PRO A 410 -10.14 -10.99 -4.76
CA PRO A 410 -11.01 -11.75 -5.65
C PRO A 410 -11.06 -11.06 -7.01
N THR A 411 -10.99 -11.84 -8.07
CA THR A 411 -11.05 -11.33 -9.45
C THR A 411 -12.31 -11.85 -10.14
N LEU A 412 -13.07 -10.92 -10.70
CA LEU A 412 -14.29 -11.16 -11.44
C LEU A 412 -14.20 -10.39 -12.76
N ASP A 413 -14.28 -11.11 -13.86
CA ASP A 413 -14.26 -10.53 -15.20
C ASP A 413 -15.29 -11.22 -16.09
N TYR A 414 -15.69 -10.58 -17.19
CA TYR A 414 -16.58 -11.17 -18.18
C TYR A 414 -16.11 -10.82 -19.58
N ALA A 415 -15.88 -11.84 -20.40
CA ALA A 415 -15.62 -11.67 -21.82
C ALA A 415 -16.69 -12.39 -22.64
N SER A 416 -17.21 -11.73 -23.68
CA SER A 416 -18.24 -12.32 -24.55
C SER A 416 -17.81 -13.68 -25.16
N GLU A 417 -16.51 -13.88 -25.35
CA GLU A 417 -15.90 -15.09 -25.89
C GLU A 417 -15.68 -16.22 -24.88
N PHE A 418 -15.58 -15.91 -23.59
CA PHE A 418 -15.17 -16.85 -22.54
C PHE A 418 -16.17 -16.94 -21.37
N GLY A 419 -17.23 -16.13 -21.42
CA GLY A 419 -18.22 -15.97 -20.37
C GLY A 419 -17.63 -15.30 -19.13
N LEU A 420 -18.16 -15.68 -17.97
CA LEU A 420 -17.70 -15.25 -16.66
C LEU A 420 -16.31 -15.85 -16.34
N HIS A 421 -15.38 -15.02 -15.92
CA HIS A 421 -14.10 -15.38 -15.32
C HIS A 421 -14.18 -15.17 -13.81
N LEU A 422 -13.82 -16.20 -13.05
CA LEU A 422 -13.74 -16.15 -11.59
C LEU A 422 -12.35 -16.58 -11.16
N GLY A 423 -11.76 -15.83 -10.24
CA GLY A 423 -10.46 -16.17 -9.70
C GLY A 423 -10.07 -15.36 -8.49
N ALA A 424 -8.78 -15.42 -8.19
CA ALA A 424 -8.16 -14.62 -7.16
C ALA A 424 -6.73 -14.25 -7.57
N THR A 425 -6.31 -13.09 -7.11
CA THR A 425 -4.93 -12.62 -7.12
C THR A 425 -4.42 -12.60 -5.69
N ILE A 426 -3.25 -13.19 -5.44
CA ILE A 426 -2.53 -13.03 -4.18
C ILE A 426 -1.34 -12.13 -4.46
N THR A 427 -1.31 -10.97 -3.81
CA THR A 427 -0.20 -10.01 -3.91
C THR A 427 0.60 -10.02 -2.62
N ARG A 428 1.91 -10.26 -2.70
CA ARG A 428 2.86 -10.07 -1.60
C ARG A 428 3.65 -8.79 -1.85
N ARG A 429 3.58 -7.83 -0.93
CA ARG A 429 4.44 -6.64 -0.93
C ARG A 429 5.49 -6.77 0.16
N GLY A 430 6.76 -6.68 -0.23
CA GLY A 430 7.89 -6.58 0.68
C GLY A 430 8.34 -5.13 0.75
N PHE A 431 8.36 -4.59 1.96
CA PHE A 431 8.80 -3.23 2.24
C PHE A 431 10.28 -3.21 2.59
N GLY A 432 10.95 -2.09 2.31
CA GLY A 432 12.37 -1.94 2.60
C GLY A 432 12.73 -0.48 2.86
N PHE A 433 13.81 -0.28 3.61
CA PHE A 433 14.30 1.04 4.01
C PHE A 433 14.44 1.98 2.81
N GLY A 434 13.79 3.16 2.88
CA GLY A 434 13.85 4.20 1.85
C GLY A 434 13.18 3.85 0.51
N ASN A 435 12.45 2.73 0.42
CA ASN A 435 11.76 2.29 -0.79
C ASN A 435 10.25 2.55 -0.69
N ALA A 436 9.77 3.60 -1.34
CA ALA A 436 8.33 3.87 -1.49
C ALA A 436 7.83 3.53 -2.91
N PRO A 437 6.64 2.91 -3.06
CA PRO A 437 5.76 2.40 -2.00
C PRO A 437 6.15 1.01 -1.46
N TYR A 438 7.03 0.26 -2.13
CA TYR A 438 7.55 -1.03 -1.67
C TYR A 438 8.89 -1.38 -2.36
N GLU A 439 9.71 -2.23 -1.71
CA GLU A 439 10.96 -2.74 -2.28
C GLU A 439 10.70 -3.84 -3.31
N SER A 440 9.70 -4.69 -3.08
CA SER A 440 9.33 -5.75 -4.02
C SER A 440 7.85 -6.08 -3.97
N GLN A 441 7.30 -6.52 -5.10
CA GLN A 441 5.93 -6.98 -5.18
C GLN A 441 5.85 -8.24 -6.05
N LEU A 442 5.19 -9.27 -5.54
CA LEU A 442 4.85 -10.49 -6.27
C LEU A 442 3.33 -10.60 -6.35
N SER A 443 2.76 -10.62 -7.55
CA SER A 443 1.33 -10.87 -7.75
C SER A 443 1.13 -12.17 -8.51
N LEU A 444 0.34 -13.09 -7.95
CA LEU A 444 -0.01 -14.37 -8.56
C LEU A 444 -1.52 -14.44 -8.75
N THR A 445 -1.97 -14.57 -10.00
CA THR A 445 -3.38 -14.61 -10.37
C THR A 445 -3.73 -15.98 -10.94
N ALA A 446 -4.85 -16.55 -10.48
CA ALA A 446 -5.46 -17.74 -11.05
C ALA A 446 -6.94 -17.49 -11.33
N MET A 447 -7.38 -17.66 -12.59
CA MET A 447 -8.77 -17.47 -13.01
C MET A 447 -9.26 -18.63 -13.88
N GLY A 448 -10.49 -19.08 -13.64
CA GLY A 448 -11.23 -20.03 -14.47
C GLY A 448 -12.36 -19.34 -15.25
N ALA A 449 -12.56 -19.72 -16.51
CA ALA A 449 -13.65 -19.23 -17.35
C ALA A 449 -14.81 -20.23 -17.44
N SER A 450 -16.04 -19.71 -17.49
CA SER A 450 -17.28 -20.50 -17.54
C SER A 450 -17.53 -21.20 -18.89
N SER A 451 -17.13 -20.63 -20.02
CA SER A 451 -17.25 -21.30 -21.32
C SER A 451 -16.46 -20.60 -22.43
N PRO A 452 -15.51 -21.27 -23.09
CA PRO A 452 -15.02 -22.63 -22.81
C PRO A 452 -14.17 -22.70 -21.55
N ASN A 453 -13.99 -23.90 -20.98
CA ASN A 453 -13.10 -24.16 -19.85
C ASN A 453 -11.68 -23.65 -20.15
N ARG A 454 -11.36 -22.46 -19.64
CA ARG A 454 -10.06 -21.80 -19.77
C ARG A 454 -9.51 -21.57 -18.38
N LEU A 455 -8.24 -21.87 -18.21
CA LEU A 455 -7.45 -21.50 -17.05
C LEU A 455 -6.49 -20.40 -17.48
N VAL A 456 -6.45 -19.35 -16.68
CA VAL A 456 -5.52 -18.22 -16.79
C VAL A 456 -4.68 -18.22 -15.53
N LEU A 457 -3.37 -18.39 -15.70
CA LEU A 457 -2.39 -18.19 -14.64
C LEU A 457 -1.52 -17.02 -15.04
N GLU A 458 -1.39 -16.04 -14.17
CA GLU A 458 -0.50 -14.89 -14.36
C GLU A 458 0.37 -14.72 -13.12
N GLY A 459 1.62 -14.33 -13.32
CA GLY A 459 2.55 -13.99 -12.26
C GLY A 459 3.32 -12.76 -12.68
N SER A 460 3.38 -11.75 -11.81
CA SER A 460 4.26 -10.61 -11.99
C SER A 460 5.13 -10.44 -10.75
N TYR A 461 6.39 -10.11 -10.95
CA TYR A 461 7.34 -9.82 -9.90
C TYR A 461 8.08 -8.54 -10.26
N GLU A 462 8.19 -7.63 -9.31
CA GLU A 462 9.03 -6.46 -9.43
C GLU A 462 9.87 -6.28 -8.16
N ARG A 463 11.10 -5.80 -8.33
CA ARG A 463 12.01 -5.50 -7.23
C ARG A 463 12.87 -4.28 -7.57
N LEU A 464 12.90 -3.30 -6.65
CA LEU A 464 13.86 -2.20 -6.68
C LEU A 464 15.26 -2.73 -6.38
N LEU A 465 16.23 -2.34 -7.21
CA LEU A 465 17.63 -2.72 -7.05
C LEU A 465 18.38 -1.61 -6.30
N GLY A 466 18.02 -1.45 -5.04
CA GLY A 466 18.58 -0.46 -4.13
C GLY A 466 17.69 0.79 -3.95
N PRO A 467 17.84 1.50 -2.82
CA PRO A 467 17.11 2.74 -2.56
C PRO A 467 17.37 3.75 -3.67
N ARG A 468 16.31 4.31 -4.23
CA ARG A 468 16.37 5.43 -5.19
C ARG A 468 17.24 5.22 -6.45
N SER A 469 17.73 4.02 -6.73
CA SER A 469 18.61 3.75 -7.89
C SER A 469 17.91 3.95 -9.23
N GLY A 470 16.57 3.97 -9.23
CA GLY A 470 15.73 3.97 -10.43
C GLY A 470 15.69 2.62 -11.15
N TRP A 471 16.55 1.66 -10.76
CA TRP A 471 16.61 0.35 -11.39
C TRP A 471 15.61 -0.61 -10.76
N ARG A 472 14.85 -1.31 -11.61
CA ARG A 472 13.89 -2.34 -11.23
C ARG A 472 14.13 -3.61 -12.04
N LEU A 473 14.16 -4.75 -11.37
CA LEU A 473 14.02 -6.04 -12.02
C LEU A 473 12.53 -6.37 -12.09
N GLU A 474 12.03 -6.62 -13.30
CA GLU A 474 10.64 -7.01 -13.56
C GLU A 474 10.62 -8.39 -14.22
N ALA A 475 9.71 -9.26 -13.79
CA ALA A 475 9.48 -10.56 -14.40
C ALA A 475 7.97 -10.82 -14.51
N ASP A 476 7.51 -11.11 -15.72
CA ASP A 476 6.11 -11.36 -16.03
C ASP A 476 5.96 -12.74 -16.65
N GLY A 477 4.97 -13.49 -16.17
CA GLY A 477 4.62 -14.81 -16.64
C GLY A 477 3.12 -14.92 -16.86
N ARG A 478 2.71 -15.47 -18.00
CA ARG A 478 1.31 -15.73 -18.32
C ARG A 478 1.15 -17.08 -18.98
N TRP A 479 0.24 -17.89 -18.47
CA TRP A 479 -0.21 -19.11 -19.11
C TRP A 479 -1.72 -19.11 -19.32
N LEU A 480 -2.13 -19.16 -20.58
CA LEU A 480 -3.51 -19.32 -21.01
C LEU A 480 -3.67 -20.72 -21.61
N THR A 481 -4.53 -21.56 -21.05
CA THR A 481 -4.80 -22.89 -21.63
C THR A 481 -5.57 -22.80 -22.93
N GLN A 482 -6.42 -21.78 -23.05
CA GLN A 482 -7.16 -21.45 -24.26
C GLN A 482 -7.15 -19.94 -24.51
N ARG A 483 -6.67 -19.54 -25.68
CA ARG A 483 -6.72 -18.20 -26.23
C ARG A 483 -7.32 -18.30 -27.61
N LEU A 484 -8.34 -17.48 -27.85
CA LEU A 484 -8.98 -17.37 -29.15
C LEU A 484 -8.14 -16.46 -30.03
N THR A 485 -7.60 -17.01 -31.11
CA THR A 485 -6.90 -16.29 -32.16
C THR A 485 -7.74 -16.32 -33.41
N ARG A 486 -7.91 -15.14 -34.04
CA ARG A 486 -8.69 -15.00 -35.26
C ARG A 486 -7.80 -14.55 -36.42
N PHE A 487 -8.04 -15.11 -37.60
CA PHE A 487 -7.27 -14.81 -38.81
C PHE A 487 -8.16 -14.86 -40.03
N TRP A 488 -8.23 -13.79 -40.82
CA TRP A 488 -9.05 -13.70 -42.04
C TRP A 488 -8.21 -13.64 -43.32
N GLY A 489 -6.91 -13.94 -43.23
CA GLY A 489 -5.92 -13.62 -44.25
C GLY A 489 -5.20 -12.30 -43.98
N PHE A 490 -4.19 -12.01 -44.78
CA PHE A 490 -3.47 -10.73 -44.78
C PHE A 490 -4.15 -9.73 -45.72
N GLY A 491 -4.07 -8.46 -45.36
CA GLY A 491 -4.58 -7.35 -46.16
C GLY A 491 -5.64 -6.51 -45.44
N ASN A 492 -5.79 -5.29 -45.93
CA ASN A 492 -6.71 -4.28 -45.43
C ASN A 492 -8.15 -4.51 -45.90
N GLU A 493 -8.35 -5.22 -47.01
CA GLU A 493 -9.66 -5.43 -47.65
C GLU A 493 -10.16 -6.89 -47.60
N THR A 494 -9.60 -7.71 -46.72
CA THR A 494 -9.98 -9.13 -46.58
C THR A 494 -11.50 -9.34 -46.41
N THR A 495 -12.05 -10.29 -47.15
CA THR A 495 -13.48 -10.64 -47.18
C THR A 495 -13.78 -11.90 -46.37
N ASN A 496 -15.04 -12.07 -45.94
CA ASN A 496 -15.48 -13.28 -45.25
C ASN A 496 -16.00 -14.28 -46.29
N LEU A 497 -15.15 -15.24 -46.66
CA LEU A 497 -15.43 -16.31 -47.61
C LEU A 497 -16.00 -17.58 -46.94
N LEU A 498 -15.72 -17.77 -45.65
CA LEU A 498 -16.12 -18.94 -44.86
C LEU A 498 -17.07 -18.55 -43.70
N PRO A 499 -17.77 -19.52 -43.08
CA PRO A 499 -18.42 -19.31 -41.80
C PRO A 499 -17.45 -18.76 -40.74
N GLN A 500 -17.97 -17.99 -39.79
CA GLN A 500 -17.18 -17.30 -38.77
C GLN A 500 -16.22 -18.23 -38.01
N GLU A 501 -16.66 -19.45 -37.69
CA GLU A 501 -15.89 -20.45 -36.93
C GLU A 501 -14.61 -20.91 -37.65
N SER A 502 -14.59 -20.90 -38.98
CA SER A 502 -13.42 -21.31 -39.78
C SER A 502 -12.24 -20.33 -39.66
N TYR A 503 -12.49 -19.11 -39.19
CA TYR A 503 -11.48 -18.07 -38.95
C TYR A 503 -10.95 -18.06 -37.51
N GLU A 504 -11.50 -18.92 -36.65
CA GLU A 504 -11.21 -18.94 -35.22
C GLU A 504 -10.38 -20.16 -34.85
N THR A 505 -9.31 -19.95 -34.10
CA THR A 505 -8.46 -21.03 -33.57
C THR A 505 -8.28 -20.87 -32.07
N ARG A 506 -8.25 -22.00 -31.35
CA ARG A 506 -8.00 -22.02 -29.92
C ARG A 506 -6.61 -22.58 -29.65
N ARG A 507 -5.80 -21.78 -28.97
CA ARG A 507 -4.38 -22.06 -28.72
C ARG A 507 -4.04 -21.88 -27.25
N SER A 508 -3.04 -22.61 -26.78
CA SER A 508 -2.42 -22.27 -25.50
C SER A 508 -1.34 -21.21 -25.73
N LEU A 509 -1.19 -20.29 -24.78
CA LEU A 509 -0.13 -19.29 -24.77
C LEU A 509 0.63 -19.41 -23.46
N ARG A 510 1.94 -19.58 -23.54
CA ARG A 510 2.86 -19.35 -22.42
C ARG A 510 3.76 -18.20 -22.80
N ASP A 511 3.75 -17.12 -22.03
CA ASP A 511 4.51 -15.90 -22.26
C ASP A 511 5.31 -15.61 -21.00
N PHE A 512 6.61 -15.43 -21.13
CA PHE A 512 7.50 -15.13 -20.01
C PHE A 512 8.48 -14.05 -20.44
N GLU A 513 8.61 -13.01 -19.64
CA GLU A 513 9.48 -11.87 -19.89
C GLU A 513 10.22 -11.54 -18.59
N VAL A 514 11.52 -11.21 -18.71
CA VAL A 514 12.30 -10.67 -17.59
C VAL A 514 13.01 -9.46 -18.12
N VAL A 515 12.76 -8.28 -17.55
CA VAL A 515 13.36 -7.03 -18.00
C VAL A 515 14.03 -6.30 -16.85
N LEU A 516 15.11 -5.59 -17.19
CA LEU A 516 15.69 -4.58 -16.33
C LEU A 516 15.12 -3.23 -16.78
N ARG A 517 14.33 -2.59 -15.91
CA ARG A 517 13.78 -1.25 -16.13
C ARG A 517 14.63 -0.21 -15.39
N TYR A 518 14.89 0.91 -16.05
CA TYR A 518 15.47 2.10 -15.46
C TYR A 518 14.44 3.23 -15.50
N HIS A 519 14.14 3.79 -14.34
CA HIS A 519 13.26 4.93 -14.14
C HIS A 519 14.02 5.96 -13.29
N PRO A 520 14.68 6.95 -13.92
CA PRO A 520 15.43 7.96 -13.18
C PRO A 520 14.52 8.70 -12.19
N LEU A 521 15.05 9.03 -11.01
CA LEU A 521 14.33 9.80 -10.01
C LEU A 521 13.81 11.12 -10.59
N GLY A 522 12.57 11.48 -10.24
CA GLY A 522 11.91 12.70 -10.72
C GLY A 522 11.62 12.74 -12.23
N SER A 523 11.93 11.69 -12.98
CA SER A 523 11.72 11.62 -14.42
C SER A 523 10.36 11.03 -14.75
N GLU A 524 9.69 11.60 -15.75
CA GLU A 524 8.49 11.01 -16.36
C GLU A 524 8.82 9.83 -17.29
N TRP A 525 10.11 9.59 -17.55
CA TRP A 525 10.58 8.58 -18.51
C TRP A 525 11.04 7.30 -17.83
N SER A 526 10.82 6.16 -18.47
CA SER A 526 11.48 4.89 -18.15
C SER A 526 11.92 4.18 -19.41
N ALA A 527 12.99 3.41 -19.31
CA ALA A 527 13.47 2.52 -20.37
C ALA A 527 13.65 1.12 -19.82
N TRP A 528 13.46 0.10 -20.64
CA TRP A 528 13.69 -1.29 -20.23
C TRP A 528 14.26 -2.12 -21.36
N ALA A 529 14.95 -3.19 -21.00
CA ALA A 529 15.43 -4.19 -21.93
C ALA A 529 15.47 -5.56 -21.25
N GLY A 530 15.20 -6.62 -22.02
CA GLY A 530 15.27 -7.97 -21.48
C GLY A 530 14.88 -9.08 -22.45
N PRO A 531 15.15 -10.34 -22.09
CA PRO A 531 14.68 -11.49 -22.85
C PRO A 531 13.17 -11.73 -22.70
N ARG A 532 12.57 -12.30 -23.75
CA ARG A 532 11.19 -12.78 -23.77
C ARG A 532 11.09 -14.13 -24.46
N VAL A 533 10.30 -15.02 -23.88
CA VAL A 533 9.99 -16.34 -24.40
C VAL A 533 8.47 -16.49 -24.55
N ARG A 534 8.02 -16.81 -25.76
CA ARG A 534 6.60 -17.07 -26.05
C ARG A 534 6.43 -18.42 -26.72
N ARG A 535 5.58 -19.27 -26.15
CA ARG A 535 5.16 -20.54 -26.75
C ARG A 535 3.68 -20.53 -27.04
N TRP A 536 3.36 -20.69 -28.32
CA TRP A 536 2.01 -20.86 -28.82
C TRP A 536 1.79 -22.34 -29.12
N GLY A 537 0.96 -23.00 -28.32
CA GLY A 537 0.60 -24.40 -28.54
C GLY A 537 -0.72 -24.54 -29.31
N ARG A 538 -0.89 -25.65 -30.04
CA ARG A 538 -2.15 -26.02 -30.66
C ARG A 538 -3.06 -26.74 -29.66
N THR A 539 -4.31 -26.31 -29.54
CA THR A 539 -5.29 -26.93 -28.62
C THR A 539 -6.48 -27.51 -29.37
N HIS A 540 -7.15 -26.74 -30.26
CA HIS A 540 -8.24 -27.27 -31.09
C HIS A 540 -8.41 -26.45 -32.38
N VAL A 541 -8.67 -27.16 -33.47
CA VAL A 541 -8.84 -26.61 -34.81
C VAL A 541 -10.15 -27.19 -35.37
N ALA A 542 -11.15 -26.36 -35.69
CA ALA A 542 -12.37 -26.82 -36.35
C ALA A 542 -12.05 -27.00 -37.85
N GLU A 543 -12.21 -28.21 -38.39
CA GLU A 543 -11.92 -28.49 -39.81
C GLU A 543 -13.17 -28.32 -40.68
N PRO A 544 -13.09 -27.66 -41.85
CA PRO A 544 -11.89 -27.05 -42.45
C PRO A 544 -11.58 -25.63 -41.91
N THR A 545 -10.29 -25.33 -41.74
CA THR A 545 -9.83 -23.98 -41.35
C THR A 545 -9.44 -23.07 -42.50
N VAL A 546 -9.49 -21.76 -42.22
CA VAL A 546 -8.91 -20.70 -43.07
C VAL A 546 -7.45 -20.99 -43.47
N PHE A 547 -6.67 -21.68 -42.64
CA PHE A 547 -5.26 -21.97 -42.90
C PHE A 547 -5.05 -22.98 -44.05
N GLN A 548 -6.08 -23.74 -44.44
CA GLN A 548 -6.04 -24.56 -45.65
C GLN A 548 -6.12 -23.70 -46.93
N LEU A 549 -6.86 -22.59 -46.87
CA LEU A 549 -6.99 -21.65 -47.99
C LEU A 549 -5.87 -20.61 -48.00
N PHE A 550 -5.41 -20.20 -46.80
CA PHE A 550 -4.39 -19.17 -46.60
C PHE A 550 -3.33 -19.67 -45.60
N PRO A 551 -2.35 -20.49 -46.04
CA PRO A 551 -1.22 -20.88 -45.21
C PRO A 551 -0.46 -19.64 -44.72
N ALA A 552 -0.16 -19.58 -43.43
CA ALA A 552 0.54 -18.45 -42.82
C ALA A 552 1.52 -18.92 -41.74
N PRO A 553 2.67 -18.24 -41.53
CA PRO A 553 3.58 -18.52 -40.43
C PRO A 553 2.84 -18.54 -39.08
N GLY A 554 3.23 -19.48 -38.22
CA GLY A 554 2.57 -19.71 -36.93
C GLY A 554 1.24 -20.44 -37.00
N SER A 555 0.83 -21.01 -38.14
CA SER A 555 -0.33 -21.92 -38.22
C SER A 555 -0.13 -23.20 -37.38
N GLU A 556 1.11 -23.62 -37.16
CA GLU A 556 1.52 -24.69 -36.24
C GLU A 556 1.80 -24.17 -34.82
N ALA A 557 2.22 -25.07 -33.93
CA ALA A 557 2.80 -24.66 -32.64
C ALA A 557 4.16 -24.00 -32.88
N THR A 558 4.45 -22.93 -32.14
CA THR A 558 5.66 -22.13 -32.35
C THR A 558 6.22 -21.64 -31.03
N THR A 559 7.54 -21.71 -30.90
CA THR A 559 8.31 -21.13 -29.80
C THR A 559 9.10 -19.95 -30.33
N LEU A 560 8.95 -18.80 -29.70
CA LEU A 560 9.62 -17.54 -30.02
C LEU A 560 10.55 -17.21 -28.84
N LEU A 561 11.85 -17.16 -29.11
CA LEU A 561 12.85 -16.67 -28.16
C LEU A 561 13.35 -15.34 -28.71
N GLY A 562 13.25 -14.27 -27.94
CA GLY A 562 13.60 -12.94 -28.42
C GLY A 562 14.06 -12.00 -27.31
N GLY A 563 14.45 -10.80 -27.73
CA GLY A 563 14.73 -9.67 -26.86
C GLY A 563 13.72 -8.55 -27.09
N VAL A 564 13.37 -7.86 -26.02
CA VAL A 564 12.55 -6.64 -26.04
C VAL A 564 13.34 -5.47 -25.51
N VAL A 565 13.07 -4.30 -26.08
CA VAL A 565 13.54 -3.00 -25.58
C VAL A 565 12.36 -2.04 -25.61
N GLY A 566 12.29 -1.13 -24.66
CA GLY A 566 11.23 -0.14 -24.65
C GLY A 566 11.59 1.15 -23.96
N LEU A 567 10.81 2.16 -24.28
CA LEU A 567 10.84 3.50 -23.74
C LEU A 567 9.40 3.92 -23.45
N GLU A 568 9.16 4.46 -22.26
CA GLU A 568 7.85 4.92 -21.82
C GLU A 568 7.98 6.31 -21.20
N ARG A 569 6.99 7.16 -21.45
CA ARG A 569 6.78 8.40 -20.72
C ARG A 569 5.36 8.39 -20.15
N ASP A 570 5.23 8.50 -18.84
CA ASP A 570 3.93 8.57 -18.18
C ASP A 570 3.81 9.86 -17.36
N THR A 571 2.80 10.65 -17.69
CA THR A 571 2.47 11.94 -17.03
C THR A 571 1.01 11.98 -16.62
N ARG A 572 0.33 10.82 -16.65
CA ARG A 572 -1.08 10.70 -16.28
C ARG A 572 -1.25 11.03 -14.82
N ASP A 573 -2.37 11.68 -14.51
CA ASP A 573 -2.80 11.95 -13.13
C ASP A 573 -3.27 10.70 -12.39
N SER A 574 -3.74 9.68 -13.12
CA SER A 574 -4.11 8.38 -12.58
C SER A 574 -3.92 7.29 -13.65
N VAL A 575 -3.44 6.11 -13.25
CA VAL A 575 -3.33 4.95 -14.14
C VAL A 575 -4.70 4.35 -14.45
N ASP A 576 -5.55 4.19 -13.44
CA ASP A 576 -6.88 3.54 -13.56
C ASP A 576 -7.98 4.50 -14.06
N ASP A 577 -7.87 5.80 -13.77
CA ASP A 577 -8.86 6.82 -14.15
C ASP A 577 -8.21 8.10 -14.72
N PRO A 578 -7.43 8.02 -15.82
CA PRO A 578 -6.67 9.16 -16.35
C PRO A 578 -7.60 10.26 -16.87
N ARG A 579 -7.46 11.49 -16.37
CA ARG A 579 -8.22 12.66 -16.82
C ARG A 579 -7.30 13.73 -17.43
N ARG A 580 -6.04 13.76 -17.01
CA ARG A 580 -5.02 14.71 -17.48
C ARG A 580 -3.71 14.00 -17.78
N GLY A 581 -2.84 14.71 -18.51
CA GLY A 581 -1.51 14.21 -18.84
C GLY A 581 -1.46 13.42 -20.14
N SER A 582 -0.39 12.67 -20.32
CA SER A 582 -0.06 11.90 -21.51
C SER A 582 0.61 10.60 -21.13
N TRP A 583 0.46 9.58 -21.97
CA TRP A 583 1.19 8.33 -21.87
C TRP A 583 1.73 7.95 -23.24
N LEU A 584 3.04 7.75 -23.35
CA LEU A 584 3.74 7.37 -24.57
C LEU A 584 4.51 6.09 -24.30
N ARG A 585 4.36 5.07 -25.14
CA ARG A 585 5.10 3.82 -25.06
C ARG A 585 5.61 3.44 -26.45
N LEU A 586 6.91 3.22 -26.55
CA LEU A 586 7.59 2.68 -27.72
C LEU A 586 8.26 1.37 -27.32
N GLU A 587 7.95 0.28 -28.02
CA GLU A 587 8.49 -1.04 -27.74
C GLU A 587 9.02 -1.66 -29.04
N GLY A 588 10.26 -2.12 -29.02
CA GLY A 588 10.87 -2.91 -30.09
C GLY A 588 11.10 -4.34 -29.61
N ALA A 589 10.89 -5.31 -30.51
CA ALA A 589 11.19 -6.71 -30.24
C ALA A 589 11.89 -7.34 -31.44
N ALA A 590 12.84 -8.25 -31.16
CA ALA A 590 13.56 -9.01 -32.16
C ALA A 590 13.56 -10.50 -31.80
N TYR A 591 13.22 -11.34 -32.77
CA TYR A 591 13.12 -12.79 -32.64
C TYR A 591 14.05 -13.44 -33.67
N PRO A 592 15.24 -13.94 -33.27
CA PRO A 592 16.06 -14.74 -34.14
C PRO A 592 15.37 -16.05 -34.54
N GLY A 593 15.76 -16.59 -35.69
CA GLY A 593 15.29 -17.89 -36.17
C GLY A 593 15.85 -19.04 -35.34
N VAL A 594 15.13 -19.46 -34.29
CA VAL A 594 15.51 -20.52 -33.36
C VAL A 594 14.31 -21.38 -32.95
N ALA A 595 14.57 -22.59 -32.46
CA ALA A 595 13.55 -23.56 -32.07
C ALA A 595 12.56 -23.86 -33.22
N ASP A 596 11.27 -23.62 -33.00
CA ASP A 596 10.19 -23.93 -33.96
C ASP A 596 9.86 -22.73 -34.89
N SER A 597 10.65 -21.66 -34.84
CA SER A 597 10.50 -20.44 -35.66
C SER A 597 11.75 -20.27 -36.53
N PRO A 598 11.75 -20.74 -37.79
CA PRO A 598 12.98 -20.78 -38.61
C PRO A 598 13.46 -19.41 -39.08
N ASP A 599 12.55 -18.44 -39.22
CA ASP A 599 12.84 -17.12 -39.76
C ASP A 599 13.08 -16.09 -38.66
N SER A 600 13.99 -15.16 -38.92
CA SER A 600 14.25 -14.03 -38.02
C SER A 600 13.36 -12.85 -38.38
N TRP A 601 12.71 -12.25 -37.40
CA TRP A 601 11.83 -11.10 -37.61
C TRP A 601 11.85 -10.14 -36.43
N GLY A 602 11.40 -8.92 -36.67
CA GLY A 602 11.28 -7.88 -35.65
C GLY A 602 9.92 -7.19 -35.69
N SER A 603 9.60 -6.49 -34.62
CA SER A 603 8.39 -5.66 -34.53
C SER A 603 8.66 -4.38 -33.75
N VAL A 604 7.92 -3.32 -34.08
CA VAL A 604 7.90 -2.06 -33.34
C VAL A 604 6.45 -1.69 -33.05
N ARG A 605 6.17 -1.33 -31.80
CA ARG A 605 4.87 -0.86 -31.32
C ARG A 605 5.00 0.52 -30.73
N LEU A 606 4.12 1.41 -31.14
CA LEU A 606 3.96 2.77 -30.61
C LEU A 606 2.54 2.92 -30.10
N ALA A 607 2.39 3.35 -28.86
CA ALA A 607 1.13 3.81 -28.31
C ALA A 607 1.33 5.19 -27.69
N ALA A 608 0.54 6.17 -28.11
CA ALA A 608 0.56 7.49 -27.49
C ALA A 608 -0.86 7.94 -27.16
N ARG A 609 -1.03 8.49 -25.96
CA ARG A 609 -2.31 8.92 -25.40
C ARG A 609 -2.18 10.30 -24.80
N ARG A 610 -3.23 11.10 -24.92
CA ARG A 610 -3.37 12.43 -24.33
C ARG A 610 -4.72 12.56 -23.66
N TYR A 611 -4.73 13.07 -22.44
CA TYR A 611 -5.92 13.29 -21.63
C TYR A 611 -6.04 14.78 -21.32
N VAL A 612 -7.22 15.34 -21.59
CA VAL A 612 -7.51 16.75 -21.36
C VAL A 612 -8.88 16.85 -20.70
N ALA A 613 -8.92 17.32 -19.45
CA ALA A 613 -10.16 17.48 -18.70
C ALA A 613 -10.53 18.95 -18.49
N ALA A 614 -11.81 19.27 -18.69
CA ALA A 614 -12.40 20.56 -18.38
C ALA A 614 -13.11 20.48 -17.01
N GLU A 615 -12.34 20.61 -15.93
CA GLU A 615 -12.85 20.43 -14.55
C GLU A 615 -13.87 21.49 -14.12
N SER A 616 -13.85 22.68 -14.73
CA SER A 616 -14.78 23.78 -14.43
C SER A 616 -16.15 23.67 -15.14
N VAL A 617 -16.32 22.70 -16.03
CA VAL A 617 -17.57 22.50 -16.77
C VAL A 617 -18.43 21.47 -16.04
N PRO A 618 -19.76 21.69 -15.88
CA PRO A 618 -20.65 20.69 -15.29
C PRO A 618 -20.51 19.31 -15.92
N GLY A 619 -20.47 18.28 -15.09
CA GLY A 619 -20.17 16.91 -15.51
C GLY A 619 -18.69 16.62 -15.80
N ARG A 620 -17.80 17.61 -15.58
CA ARG A 620 -16.34 17.51 -15.61
C ARG A 620 -15.85 16.67 -16.81
N PRO A 621 -16.15 17.06 -18.06
CA PRO A 621 -15.84 16.22 -19.21
C PRO A 621 -14.34 16.07 -19.43
N ALA A 622 -13.92 14.91 -19.91
CA ALA A 622 -12.54 14.61 -20.29
C ALA A 622 -12.47 14.06 -21.72
N LEU A 623 -11.55 14.62 -22.51
CA LEU A 623 -11.20 14.18 -23.86
C LEU A 623 -9.96 13.30 -23.81
N HIS A 624 -10.09 12.11 -24.39
CA HIS A 624 -9.08 11.08 -24.47
C HIS A 624 -8.72 10.90 -25.94
N LEU A 625 -7.48 11.17 -26.29
CA LEU A 625 -6.96 10.99 -27.64
C LEU A 625 -5.91 9.90 -27.60
N GLY A 626 -5.99 8.95 -28.53
CA GLY A 626 -5.05 7.84 -28.65
C GLY A 626 -4.61 7.64 -30.08
N ILE A 627 -3.34 7.30 -30.26
CA ILE A 627 -2.78 6.76 -31.50
C ILE A 627 -2.02 5.47 -31.17
N PHE A 628 -2.22 4.45 -31.99
CA PHE A 628 -1.53 3.18 -31.90
C PHE A 628 -0.98 2.81 -33.27
N SER A 629 0.27 2.40 -33.32
CA SER A 629 0.94 1.90 -34.52
C SER A 629 1.70 0.62 -34.19
N GLU A 630 1.64 -0.36 -35.09
CA GLU A 630 2.38 -1.61 -34.98
C GLU A 630 2.97 -1.95 -36.33
N THR A 631 4.23 -2.35 -36.37
CA THR A 631 4.88 -2.93 -37.55
C THR A 631 5.52 -4.26 -37.19
N ALA A 632 5.49 -5.21 -38.12
CA ALA A 632 6.11 -6.52 -37.96
C ALA A 632 6.67 -7.01 -39.29
N GLY A 633 7.79 -7.74 -39.26
CA GLY A 633 8.36 -8.38 -40.44
C GLY A 633 7.40 -9.34 -41.14
N ALA A 634 7.62 -9.59 -42.43
CA ALA A 634 6.77 -10.46 -43.26
C ALA A 634 6.70 -11.90 -42.73
N ASP A 635 7.81 -12.40 -42.20
CA ASP A 635 7.94 -13.77 -41.69
C ASP A 635 7.40 -13.95 -40.25
N ALA A 636 6.93 -12.86 -39.62
CA ALA A 636 6.34 -12.94 -38.30
C ALA A 636 5.08 -13.84 -38.31
N PRO A 637 4.88 -14.69 -37.27
CA PRO A 637 3.65 -15.46 -37.12
C PRO A 637 2.40 -14.60 -37.26
N TYR A 638 1.33 -15.12 -37.87
CA TYR A 638 0.15 -14.31 -38.17
C TYR A 638 -0.44 -13.59 -36.95
N PHE A 639 -0.30 -14.14 -35.74
CA PHE A 639 -0.78 -13.53 -34.50
C PHE A 639 0.12 -12.39 -33.98
N GLU A 640 1.38 -12.31 -34.43
CA GLU A 640 2.35 -11.23 -34.17
C GLU A 640 2.38 -10.16 -35.27
N ARG A 641 1.73 -10.43 -36.42
CA ARG A 641 1.63 -9.47 -37.52
C ARG A 641 0.77 -8.28 -37.10
N ALA A 642 1.16 -7.09 -37.57
CA ALA A 642 0.49 -5.83 -37.23
C ALA A 642 -1.02 -5.93 -37.49
N SER A 643 -1.83 -5.56 -36.50
CA SER A 643 -3.25 -5.85 -36.57
C SER A 643 -4.16 -4.68 -36.17
N LEU A 644 -5.34 -4.68 -36.78
CA LEU A 644 -6.39 -3.72 -36.48
C LEU A 644 -7.69 -4.44 -36.12
N GLY A 645 -8.35 -3.96 -35.07
CA GLY A 645 -9.63 -4.47 -34.58
C GLY A 645 -9.53 -4.98 -33.15
N GLY A 646 -10.66 -4.95 -32.45
CA GLY A 646 -10.72 -5.15 -31.00
C GLY A 646 -10.76 -3.83 -30.26
N GLN A 647 -10.99 -3.87 -28.97
CA GLN A 647 -11.33 -2.70 -28.17
C GLN A 647 -10.24 -1.63 -28.09
N THR A 648 -8.96 -2.01 -28.03
CA THR A 648 -7.83 -1.09 -27.82
C THR A 648 -7.29 -0.45 -29.11
N THR A 649 -7.39 -1.16 -30.24
CA THR A 649 -6.93 -0.64 -31.54
C THR A 649 -8.09 -0.13 -32.40
N ARG A 650 -9.30 -0.72 -32.27
CA ARG A 650 -10.49 -0.24 -32.98
C ARG A 650 -11.83 -0.84 -32.48
N PRO A 651 -12.53 -0.17 -31.56
CA PRO A 651 -13.89 -0.56 -31.14
C PRO A 651 -14.83 -0.73 -32.34
N GLY A 652 -15.70 -1.74 -32.33
CA GLY A 652 -16.64 -2.03 -33.42
C GLY A 652 -16.19 -3.14 -34.40
N TYR A 653 -14.92 -3.55 -34.35
CA TYR A 653 -14.37 -4.67 -35.12
C TYR A 653 -13.94 -5.80 -34.19
N ARG A 654 -13.93 -7.04 -34.69
CA ARG A 654 -13.38 -8.19 -33.94
C ARG A 654 -11.86 -8.03 -33.81
N THR A 655 -11.29 -8.53 -32.73
CA THR A 655 -9.85 -8.51 -32.48
C THR A 655 -9.07 -9.14 -33.63
N GLY A 656 -8.09 -8.40 -34.17
CA GLY A 656 -7.23 -8.85 -35.27
C GLY A 656 -7.95 -9.02 -36.61
N ARG A 657 -8.97 -8.20 -36.91
CA ARG A 657 -9.77 -8.32 -38.13
C ARG A 657 -8.96 -8.10 -39.41
N PHE A 658 -8.05 -7.14 -39.41
CA PHE A 658 -7.16 -6.87 -40.53
C PHE A 658 -5.71 -7.04 -40.07
N ARG A 659 -4.85 -7.61 -40.92
CA ARG A 659 -3.45 -7.89 -40.58
C ARG A 659 -2.52 -7.61 -41.75
N GLY A 660 -1.35 -7.04 -41.46
CA GLY A 660 -0.37 -6.64 -42.48
C GLY A 660 1.00 -6.37 -41.88
N ASP A 661 1.83 -5.64 -42.63
CA ASP A 661 3.18 -5.21 -42.23
C ASP A 661 3.17 -4.00 -41.30
N LEU A 662 2.14 -3.14 -41.45
CA LEU A 662 1.92 -1.95 -40.64
C LEU A 662 0.42 -1.82 -40.34
N ALA A 663 0.09 -1.45 -39.12
CA ALA A 663 -1.25 -1.06 -38.71
C ALA A 663 -1.16 0.27 -37.98
N VAL A 664 -2.04 1.22 -38.32
CA VAL A 664 -2.16 2.51 -37.64
C VAL A 664 -3.61 2.73 -37.28
N SER A 665 -3.85 3.14 -36.04
CA SER A 665 -5.18 3.45 -35.53
C SER A 665 -5.16 4.66 -34.63
N SER A 666 -6.29 5.36 -34.60
CA SER A 666 -6.54 6.53 -33.77
C SER A 666 -7.90 6.40 -33.10
N LEU A 667 -8.01 6.93 -31.89
CA LEU A 667 -9.21 6.94 -31.06
C LEU A 667 -9.39 8.32 -30.44
N ALA A 668 -10.60 8.85 -30.52
CA ALA A 668 -11.03 10.00 -29.74
C ALA A 668 -12.24 9.57 -28.90
N LEU A 669 -12.17 9.75 -27.59
CA LEU A 669 -13.25 9.46 -26.65
C LEU A 669 -13.50 10.68 -25.78
N VAL A 670 -14.76 11.08 -25.63
CA VAL A 670 -15.20 12.10 -24.67
C VAL A 670 -16.04 11.42 -23.61
N ARG A 671 -15.75 11.70 -22.33
CA ARG A 671 -16.52 11.19 -21.20
C ARG A 671 -16.96 12.31 -20.28
N ALA A 672 -18.07 12.11 -19.58
CA ALA A 672 -18.58 13.04 -18.58
C ALA A 672 -19.17 12.27 -17.40
N THR A 673 -18.96 12.79 -16.19
CA THR A 673 -19.61 12.31 -14.97
C THR A 673 -21.04 12.83 -14.95
N LEU A 674 -22.01 11.93 -14.80
CA LEU A 674 -23.43 12.27 -14.72
C LEU A 674 -23.89 12.36 -13.26
N LEU A 675 -23.30 11.55 -12.38
CA LEU A 675 -23.62 11.50 -10.95
C LEU A 675 -22.35 11.16 -10.15
N ASP A 676 -22.07 11.89 -9.09
CA ASP A 676 -20.94 11.65 -8.18
C ASP A 676 -21.47 11.49 -6.76
N LEU A 677 -21.30 10.30 -6.19
CA LEU A 677 -21.76 9.88 -4.87
C LEU A 677 -20.55 9.61 -3.98
N GLN A 678 -19.82 10.68 -3.64
CA GLN A 678 -18.58 10.61 -2.86
C GLN A 678 -18.73 9.83 -1.54
N THR A 679 -19.91 9.90 -0.93
CA THR A 679 -20.25 9.33 0.36
C THR A 679 -20.59 7.82 0.34
N LEU A 680 -20.82 7.21 -0.83
CA LEU A 680 -21.02 5.76 -0.97
C LEU A 680 -19.73 5.07 -1.47
N GLY A 681 -18.66 5.15 -0.70
CA GLY A 681 -17.37 4.57 -1.12
C GLY A 681 -16.82 5.20 -2.41
N GLY A 682 -17.10 6.49 -2.64
CA GLY A 682 -16.62 7.21 -3.81
C GLY A 682 -17.21 6.75 -5.13
N LEU A 683 -18.47 6.30 -5.15
CA LEU A 683 -19.13 5.84 -6.38
C LEU A 683 -19.40 7.01 -7.33
N ALA A 684 -19.03 6.89 -8.61
CA ALA A 684 -19.39 7.85 -9.64
C ALA A 684 -19.91 7.15 -10.88
N PHE A 685 -20.92 7.72 -11.53
CA PHE A 685 -21.52 7.21 -12.75
C PHE A 685 -21.34 8.24 -13.87
N GLY A 686 -21.09 7.76 -15.08
CA GLY A 686 -21.04 8.64 -16.23
C GLY A 686 -21.28 7.96 -17.56
N GLY A 687 -21.19 8.77 -18.60
CA GLY A 687 -21.31 8.34 -19.99
C GLY A 687 -20.09 8.70 -20.80
N HIS A 688 -19.93 8.06 -21.96
CA HIS A 688 -18.90 8.40 -22.93
C HIS A 688 -19.38 8.21 -24.37
N GLY A 689 -18.74 8.92 -25.29
CA GLY A 689 -18.85 8.77 -26.74
C GLY A 689 -17.48 8.62 -27.37
N LEU A 690 -17.37 7.87 -28.46
CA LEU A 690 -16.10 7.60 -29.13
C LEU A 690 -16.20 7.60 -30.65
N VAL A 691 -15.08 7.92 -31.29
CA VAL A 691 -14.82 7.74 -32.72
C VAL A 691 -13.42 7.16 -32.88
N ALA A 692 -13.28 6.16 -33.74
CA ALA A 692 -12.02 5.52 -34.05
C ALA A 692 -11.81 5.37 -35.56
N GLY A 693 -10.59 5.51 -36.03
CA GLY A 693 -10.20 5.35 -37.43
C GLY A 693 -8.89 4.59 -37.54
N GLY A 694 -8.74 3.74 -38.54
CA GLY A 694 -7.45 3.09 -38.76
C GLY A 694 -7.39 2.20 -39.98
N ARG A 695 -6.16 1.87 -40.36
CA ARG A 695 -5.84 1.16 -41.58
C ARG A 695 -4.68 0.19 -41.36
N VAL A 696 -4.65 -0.85 -42.18
CA VAL A 696 -3.54 -1.79 -42.30
C VAL A 696 -2.90 -1.63 -43.69
N TRP A 697 -1.60 -1.87 -43.77
CA TRP A 697 -0.84 -1.92 -45.01
C TRP A 697 -0.13 -3.26 -45.11
N LEU A 698 -0.16 -3.84 -46.31
CA LEU A 698 0.57 -5.04 -46.67
C LEU A 698 1.38 -4.74 -47.95
N ALA A 699 2.64 -5.17 -47.99
CA ALA A 699 3.51 -5.00 -49.13
C ALA A 699 2.89 -5.66 -50.39
N GLY A 700 2.78 -4.89 -51.46
CA GLY A 700 2.15 -5.33 -52.72
C GLY A 700 0.62 -5.21 -52.76
N GLU A 701 -0.04 -4.76 -51.69
CA GLU A 701 -1.46 -4.42 -51.69
C GLU A 701 -1.67 -2.94 -52.09
N ASP A 702 -2.54 -2.70 -53.08
CA ASP A 702 -3.04 -1.37 -53.42
C ASP A 702 -4.45 -1.20 -52.83
N SER A 703 -4.52 -0.59 -51.65
CA SER A 703 -5.77 -0.31 -50.93
C SER A 703 -5.76 1.16 -50.51
N GLU A 704 -6.88 1.85 -50.56
CA GLU A 704 -7.03 3.20 -49.98
C GLU A 704 -8.05 3.23 -48.83
N VAL A 705 -8.58 2.06 -48.45
CA VAL A 705 -9.69 1.96 -47.50
C VAL A 705 -9.24 2.34 -46.10
N LEU A 706 -9.78 3.44 -45.59
CA LEU A 706 -9.70 3.80 -44.19
C LEU A 706 -10.99 3.35 -43.51
N HIS A 707 -10.84 2.50 -42.50
CA HIS A 707 -11.98 1.98 -41.79
C HIS A 707 -12.32 2.92 -40.61
N TYR A 708 -13.62 3.20 -40.36
CA TYR A 708 -14.08 4.00 -39.21
C TYR A 708 -15.04 3.28 -38.25
N ALA A 709 -15.10 3.74 -37.01
CA ALA A 709 -16.06 3.26 -36.02
C ALA A 709 -16.52 4.40 -35.11
N THR A 710 -17.75 4.33 -34.65
CA THR A 710 -18.32 5.28 -33.69
C THR A 710 -19.12 4.55 -32.63
N GLY A 711 -19.17 5.09 -31.42
CA GLY A 711 -19.85 4.42 -30.33
C GLY A 711 -20.06 5.31 -29.12
N GLY A 712 -20.58 4.70 -28.06
CA GLY A 712 -20.76 5.33 -26.76
C GLY A 712 -21.16 4.31 -25.72
N GLY A 713 -21.22 4.74 -24.47
CA GLY A 713 -21.40 3.82 -23.36
C GLY A 713 -21.60 4.51 -22.03
N PHE A 714 -21.60 3.68 -20.99
CA PHE A 714 -21.74 4.09 -19.60
C PHE A 714 -20.61 3.51 -18.77
N TRP A 715 -20.30 4.16 -17.66
CA TRP A 715 -19.29 3.70 -16.73
C TRP A 715 -19.71 3.97 -15.29
N ILE A 716 -19.18 3.14 -14.38
CA ILE A 716 -19.26 3.30 -12.94
C ILE A 716 -17.85 3.20 -12.35
N ARG A 717 -17.50 4.13 -11.46
CA ARG A 717 -16.24 4.16 -10.73
C ARG A 717 -16.53 3.91 -9.26
N SER A 718 -15.68 3.15 -8.58
CA SER A 718 -15.69 2.96 -7.13
C SER A 718 -14.37 3.45 -6.54
N GLY A 719 -14.42 4.51 -5.74
CA GLY A 719 -13.26 5.02 -5.01
C GLY A 719 -12.72 4.01 -4.00
N ALA A 720 -13.59 3.28 -3.31
CA ALA A 720 -13.22 2.27 -2.33
C ALA A 720 -12.49 1.06 -2.95
N LEU A 721 -12.82 0.70 -4.19
CA LEU A 721 -12.13 -0.38 -4.92
C LEU A 721 -10.96 0.13 -5.77
N GLY A 722 -10.86 1.45 -6.00
CA GLY A 722 -9.96 2.02 -7.00
C GLY A 722 -10.21 1.51 -8.42
N LYS A 723 -11.42 1.03 -8.73
CA LYS A 723 -11.77 0.42 -10.02
C LYS A 723 -12.85 1.20 -10.75
N LEU A 724 -12.77 1.17 -12.08
CA LEU A 724 -13.80 1.65 -12.98
C LEU A 724 -14.32 0.47 -13.79
N PHE A 725 -15.61 0.47 -14.09
CA PHE A 725 -16.25 -0.50 -14.96
C PHE A 725 -16.94 0.26 -16.08
N SER A 726 -16.79 -0.17 -17.33
CA SER A 726 -17.49 0.45 -18.45
C SER A 726 -18.18 -0.56 -19.36
N VAL A 727 -19.26 -0.10 -19.98
CA VAL A 727 -19.99 -0.80 -21.04
C VAL A 727 -19.97 0.08 -22.27
N THR A 728 -19.38 -0.40 -23.36
CA THR A 728 -19.23 0.36 -24.61
C THR A 728 -19.94 -0.32 -25.76
N PHE A 729 -20.79 0.43 -26.48
CA PHE A 729 -21.43 0.01 -27.72
C PHE A 729 -20.78 0.74 -28.90
N ALA A 730 -20.17 0.01 -29.83
CA ALA A 730 -19.51 0.60 -30.99
C ALA A 730 -20.00 -0.03 -32.30
N ARG A 731 -20.15 0.79 -33.33
CA ARG A 731 -20.55 0.44 -34.69
C ARG A 731 -19.39 0.68 -35.65
N GLY A 732 -18.99 -0.36 -36.38
CA GLY A 732 -18.16 -0.25 -37.57
C GLY A 732 -18.97 -0.51 -38.84
N ASP A 733 -18.28 -0.54 -39.99
CA ASP A 733 -18.90 -0.76 -41.31
C ASP A 733 -19.62 -2.12 -41.44
N ARG A 734 -19.32 -3.06 -40.54
CA ARG A 734 -19.83 -4.44 -40.55
C ARG A 734 -20.72 -4.80 -39.36
N GLY A 735 -21.17 -3.82 -38.57
CA GLY A 735 -22.17 -4.00 -37.51
C GLY A 735 -21.80 -3.44 -36.14
N PHE A 736 -22.63 -3.74 -35.16
CA PHE A 736 -22.48 -3.32 -33.76
C PHE A 736 -21.71 -4.36 -32.92
N ARG A 737 -21.01 -3.87 -31.89
CA ARG A 737 -20.31 -4.64 -30.88
C ARG A 737 -20.51 -4.02 -29.50
N THR A 738 -20.54 -4.86 -28.49
CA THR A 738 -20.59 -4.49 -27.07
C THR A 738 -19.30 -4.94 -26.40
N TYR A 739 -18.72 -4.07 -25.57
CA TYR A 739 -17.53 -4.33 -24.76
C TYR A 739 -17.88 -4.07 -23.28
N LEU A 740 -17.38 -4.93 -22.39
CA LEU A 740 -17.56 -4.86 -20.94
C LEU A 740 -16.18 -4.90 -20.32
N ASP A 741 -15.86 -3.90 -19.49
CA ASP A 741 -14.47 -3.61 -19.15
C ASP A 741 -14.29 -3.21 -17.69
N LEU A 742 -13.16 -3.64 -17.11
CA LEU A 742 -12.55 -3.03 -15.93
C LEU A 742 -11.65 -1.88 -16.41
N GLY A 743 -12.19 -0.67 -16.43
CA GLY A 743 -11.60 0.54 -16.99
C GLY A 743 -12.36 1.00 -18.22
N PHE A 744 -11.70 1.79 -19.05
CA PHE A 744 -12.18 2.21 -20.36
C PHE A 744 -11.41 1.49 -21.47
N PRO A 745 -11.90 1.52 -22.73
CA PRO A 745 -11.21 0.99 -23.89
C PRO A 745 -9.94 1.75 -24.24
N PHE A 746 -8.90 1.63 -23.42
CA PHE A 746 -7.53 2.08 -23.70
C PHE A 746 -6.52 1.27 -22.90
#